data_AF-A0A1T5IXJ1-F1
#
_entry.id   AF-A0A1T5IXJ1-F1
#
_cell.length_a   1.000
_cell.length_b   1.000
_cell.length_c   1.000
_cell.angle_alpha   90.00
_cell.angle_beta   90.00
_cell.angle_gamma   90.00
#
_symmetry.space_group_name_H-M   'P 1'
#
loop_
_entity.id
_entity.type
_entity.pdbx_description
1 polymer ?
#
loop_
_entity_poly.entity_id
_entity_poly.type
_entity_poly.pdbx_seq_one_letter_code
_entity_poly.pdbx_strand_id
1 'polypeptide(L)'
;MMNLKNAVILSLAVVIAAGCAMQRKLESLRNSSAQAVISIADVNDVPELAIEEFSRDTLTITGEDGQEMLIMKAVKDDETGEMVATDVIKAAKVTARFRNLAERNGKVDLCFDVDVPEEMQDSKWQLRFMPEMRILEDTVVLEPVIITGKDYRKAQLRGYEHYRKFLASIITDSTLFINTGQLEVFLQRNLPQIYRLRTDSTYVSDESFASIYGVTERQAIDHYTSRYKIRKNNRKIASKDKMFRKYIKAPIITEGLRLDTVISGDGGGFIYRYVQTVHTRPRLRKVEISMSGEIYEQDTRLYTMPRSEPLTFYISSLSSLADNREKYISKVVERNVAANTACYIDFRAGSAEIDMALSDNVEEIGRIKGNLANLMSNKTFGLDSIIVTASCSPEGSFLNNSTLSRRRSEAVSLFFDRYIRRYRDSLRRSDGFVIDMEGIYEEKKAANEIRFISRNTPENWDMLDRLMASDTVLTRTAKKKYLELASIRDPDEREARFRNEHWYRHLREQLYPKLRTVRFDFHLHRIGMVKDTIHTTELDTTYMNGLQAIRDRDYKTAVTLLRPYRDYNTAVAFCAMDYNASALDILEELPRSAKVNYMLALIYSRTGRTRDAVQCYLDACSGDRTFVSRGNLDPEISALISTYGLNREDDY
;
A
#
# COMPACT_ATOMS: atom_id res chain seq x y z
N MET A 1 48.01 -55.44 29.16
CA MET A 1 47.23 -54.52 30.01
C MET A 1 47.84 -53.13 29.88
N MET A 2 47.21 -52.25 29.11
CA MET A 2 47.67 -50.87 28.95
C MET A 2 47.26 -50.11 30.22
N ASN A 3 48.25 -49.68 31.00
CA ASN A 3 48.06 -49.12 32.34
C ASN A 3 47.10 -47.92 32.33
N LEU A 4 46.07 -47.99 33.18
CA LEU A 4 45.03 -46.96 33.35
C LEU A 4 45.61 -45.54 33.58
N LYS A 5 46.81 -45.44 34.18
CA LYS A 5 47.55 -44.19 34.35
C LYS A 5 48.00 -43.56 33.02
N ASN A 6 48.48 -44.35 32.07
CA ASN A 6 48.93 -43.83 30.78
C ASN A 6 47.75 -43.35 29.92
N ALA A 7 46.58 -44.00 30.03
CA ALA A 7 45.36 -43.57 29.36
C ALA A 7 44.81 -42.24 29.91
N VAL A 8 44.93 -42.00 31.23
CA VAL A 8 44.53 -40.73 31.87
C VAL A 8 45.49 -39.59 31.51
N ILE A 9 46.79 -39.86 31.41
CA ILE A 9 47.77 -38.84 31.00
C ILE A 9 47.61 -38.49 29.52
N LEU A 10 47.36 -39.48 28.64
CA LEU A 10 47.11 -39.22 27.22
C LEU A 10 45.82 -38.43 26.99
N SER A 11 44.74 -38.73 27.73
CA SER A 11 43.48 -38.00 27.61
C SER A 11 43.59 -36.57 28.15
N LEU A 12 44.36 -36.35 29.22
CA LEU A 12 44.64 -35.01 29.73
C LEU A 12 45.49 -34.19 28.75
N ALA A 13 46.49 -34.80 28.10
CA ALA A 13 47.31 -34.15 27.08
C ALA A 13 46.50 -33.76 25.84
N VAL A 14 45.54 -34.59 25.41
CA VAL A 14 44.64 -34.28 24.28
C VAL A 14 43.68 -33.14 24.62
N VAL A 15 43.17 -33.07 25.85
CA VAL A 15 42.30 -31.97 26.30
C VAL A 15 43.08 -30.64 26.39
N ILE A 16 44.32 -30.67 26.88
CA ILE A 16 45.19 -29.48 26.94
C ILE A 16 45.59 -29.04 25.54
N ALA A 17 45.96 -29.97 24.65
CA ALA A 17 46.33 -29.67 23.27
C ALA A 17 45.15 -29.09 22.46
N ALA A 18 43.93 -29.59 22.68
CA ALA A 18 42.72 -29.05 22.05
C ALA A 18 42.37 -27.64 22.56
N GLY A 19 42.61 -27.35 23.84
CA GLY A 19 42.46 -26.00 24.41
C GLY A 19 43.49 -25.01 23.86
N CYS A 20 44.74 -25.43 23.69
CA CYS A 20 45.80 -24.60 23.10
C CYS A 20 45.57 -24.34 21.60
N ALA A 21 45.06 -25.31 20.84
CA ALA A 21 44.73 -25.10 19.44
C ALA A 21 43.59 -24.08 19.25
N MET A 22 42.58 -24.12 20.12
CA MET A 22 41.49 -23.15 20.13
C MET A 22 41.97 -21.74 20.49
N GLN A 23 42.80 -21.59 21.53
CA GLN A 23 43.40 -20.31 21.91
C GLN A 23 44.30 -19.75 20.81
N ARG A 24 45.11 -20.59 20.14
CA ARG A 24 45.95 -20.16 19.01
C ARG A 24 45.13 -19.70 17.81
N LYS A 25 44.03 -20.37 17.48
CA LYS A 25 43.13 -19.93 16.39
C LYS A 25 42.45 -18.60 16.72
N LEU A 26 42.06 -18.39 17.99
CA LEU A 26 41.47 -17.12 18.44
C LEU A 26 42.49 -15.98 18.53
N GLU A 27 43.72 -16.26 18.96
CA GLU A 27 44.83 -15.31 18.91
C GLU A 27 45.22 -14.98 17.46
N SER A 28 45.21 -15.97 16.57
CA SER A 28 45.38 -15.75 15.13
C SER A 28 44.32 -14.79 14.60
N LEU A 29 43.04 -14.95 14.95
CA LEU A 29 41.98 -14.02 14.54
C LEU A 29 42.08 -12.62 15.17
N ARG A 30 42.72 -12.49 16.34
CA ARG A 30 42.98 -11.18 16.97
C ARG A 30 44.20 -10.48 16.38
N ASN A 31 45.16 -11.25 15.89
CA ASN A 31 46.43 -10.75 15.36
C ASN A 31 46.45 -10.67 13.82
N SER A 32 45.62 -11.45 13.12
CA SER A 32 45.44 -11.40 11.68
C SER A 32 44.44 -10.30 11.31
N SER A 33 44.63 -9.69 10.14
CA SER A 33 43.68 -8.73 9.55
C SER A 33 42.42 -9.41 9.00
N ALA A 34 42.21 -10.71 9.26
CA ALA A 34 41.09 -11.47 8.73
C ALA A 34 39.82 -11.13 9.50
N GLN A 35 39.04 -10.21 8.95
CA GLN A 35 37.72 -9.83 9.43
C GLN A 35 36.69 -10.17 8.34
N ALA A 36 35.46 -10.47 8.75
CA ALA A 36 34.36 -10.52 7.81
C ALA A 36 34.10 -9.11 7.31
N VAL A 37 34.07 -8.93 5.98
CA VAL A 37 33.92 -7.63 5.34
C VAL A 37 32.62 -7.63 4.55
N ILE A 38 31.96 -6.47 4.53
CA ILE A 38 30.88 -6.22 3.58
C ILE A 38 31.46 -5.67 2.27
N SER A 39 31.06 -6.23 1.15
CA SER A 39 31.38 -5.72 -0.18
C SER A 39 30.11 -5.37 -0.95
N ILE A 40 30.26 -4.53 -1.96
CA ILE A 40 29.22 -4.41 -2.98
C ILE A 40 29.09 -5.77 -3.66
N ALA A 41 27.85 -6.20 -3.91
CA ALA A 41 27.60 -7.39 -4.68
C ALA A 41 27.79 -7.08 -6.18
N ASP A 42 28.44 -7.97 -6.92
CA ASP A 42 28.53 -7.91 -8.39
C ASP A 42 27.18 -8.33 -8.99
N VAL A 43 26.16 -7.53 -8.72
CA VAL A 43 24.87 -7.61 -9.40
C VAL A 43 24.93 -6.63 -10.54
N ASN A 44 24.96 -7.12 -11.78
CA ASN A 44 24.65 -6.27 -12.93
C ASN A 44 23.14 -5.99 -12.88
N ASP A 45 22.74 -4.78 -12.44
CA ASP A 45 21.33 -4.33 -12.49
C ASP A 45 20.84 -4.14 -13.94
N VAL A 46 21.76 -4.23 -14.91
CA VAL A 46 21.50 -4.21 -16.35
C VAL A 46 21.89 -5.58 -16.90
N PRO A 47 20.93 -6.50 -17.13
CA PRO A 47 21.21 -7.87 -17.61
C PRO A 47 21.96 -7.92 -18.95
N GLU A 48 21.91 -6.85 -19.75
CA GLU A 48 22.37 -6.80 -21.14
C GLU A 48 23.80 -6.26 -21.35
N LEU A 49 24.48 -5.80 -20.29
CA LEU A 49 25.84 -5.25 -20.37
C LEU A 49 26.83 -6.06 -19.53
N ALA A 50 26.72 -7.40 -19.58
CA ALA A 50 27.73 -8.27 -18.98
C ALA A 50 29.08 -8.03 -19.65
N ILE A 51 30.01 -7.42 -18.92
CA ILE A 51 31.42 -7.38 -19.29
C ILE A 51 31.97 -8.78 -18.95
N GLU A 52 32.41 -9.53 -19.95
CA GLU A 52 33.15 -10.77 -19.72
C GLU A 52 34.49 -10.43 -19.06
N GLU A 53 34.61 -10.73 -17.76
CA GLU A 53 35.87 -10.61 -17.05
C GLU A 53 36.84 -11.71 -17.49
N PHE A 54 37.85 -11.34 -18.28
CA PHE A 54 39.03 -12.17 -18.50
C PHE A 54 39.94 -12.11 -17.26
N SER A 55 40.03 -13.21 -16.53
CA SER A 55 41.11 -13.47 -15.58
C SER A 55 42.40 -13.81 -16.39
N ARG A 56 43.63 -13.33 -16.03
CA ARG A 56 45.03 -13.81 -16.39
C ARG A 56 46.08 -14.49 -15.30
N ASP A 57 46.44 -15.79 -15.32
CA ASP A 57 47.14 -16.68 -14.32
C ASP A 57 48.62 -16.63 -14.66
N THR A 58 49.29 -15.55 -14.27
CA THR A 58 50.74 -15.44 -14.41
C THR A 58 51.38 -15.43 -13.03
N LEU A 59 52.30 -16.35 -12.79
CA LEU A 59 53.17 -16.38 -11.59
C LEU A 59 54.60 -16.00 -11.99
N THR A 60 55.14 -14.95 -11.37
CA THR A 60 56.55 -14.58 -11.44
C THR A 60 57.34 -15.20 -10.27
N ILE A 61 58.43 -15.89 -10.58
CA ILE A 61 59.36 -16.45 -9.59
C ILE A 61 60.77 -15.95 -9.91
N THR A 62 61.45 -15.39 -8.91
CA THR A 62 62.87 -15.04 -8.97
C THR A 62 63.73 -16.24 -8.56
N GLY A 63 64.64 -16.66 -9.44
CA GLY A 63 65.65 -17.68 -9.10
C GLY A 63 66.77 -17.12 -8.22
N GLU A 64 67.56 -18.00 -7.59
CA GLU A 64 68.68 -17.61 -6.69
C GLU A 64 69.77 -16.75 -7.36
N ASP A 65 69.81 -16.70 -8.70
CA ASP A 65 70.73 -15.86 -9.49
C ASP A 65 70.16 -14.47 -9.86
N GLY A 66 68.98 -14.11 -9.35
CA GLY A 66 68.35 -12.79 -9.57
C GLY A 66 67.62 -12.63 -10.91
N GLN A 67 67.41 -13.71 -11.67
CA GLN A 67 66.65 -13.69 -12.92
C GLN A 67 65.16 -14.00 -12.65
N GLU A 68 64.27 -13.12 -13.12
CA GLU A 68 62.81 -13.29 -13.03
C GLU A 68 62.30 -14.22 -14.13
N MET A 69 61.62 -15.32 -13.75
CA MET A 69 60.96 -16.23 -14.68
C MET A 69 59.44 -16.14 -14.54
N LEU A 70 58.74 -16.02 -15.67
CA LEU A 70 57.28 -16.00 -15.79
C LEU A 70 56.79 -17.41 -16.13
N ILE A 71 55.98 -18.02 -15.26
CA ILE A 71 55.36 -19.34 -15.50
C ILE A 71 53.88 -19.12 -15.78
N MET A 72 53.44 -19.45 -17.00
CA MET A 72 52.04 -19.41 -17.44
C MET A 72 51.49 -20.84 -17.60
N LYS A 73 50.21 -21.05 -17.30
CA LYS A 73 49.52 -22.32 -17.58
C LYS A 73 49.21 -22.39 -19.08
N ALA A 74 49.54 -23.50 -19.74
CA ALA A 74 49.19 -23.71 -21.15
C ALA A 74 48.14 -24.82 -21.27
N VAL A 75 47.04 -24.54 -21.97
CA VAL A 75 45.99 -25.52 -22.29
C VAL A 75 46.12 -25.90 -23.76
N LYS A 76 45.98 -27.20 -24.06
CA LYS A 76 46.09 -27.73 -25.41
C LYS A 76 44.76 -27.52 -26.14
N ASP A 77 44.80 -26.93 -27.33
CA ASP A 77 43.62 -26.77 -28.18
C ASP A 77 43.28 -28.12 -28.86
N ASP A 78 42.05 -28.59 -28.68
CA ASP A 78 41.60 -29.92 -29.10
C ASP A 78 41.38 -30.04 -30.63
N GLU A 79 41.27 -28.92 -31.34
CA GLU A 79 41.13 -28.91 -32.81
C GLU A 79 42.49 -28.82 -33.55
N THR A 80 43.46 -28.10 -32.99
CA THR A 80 44.75 -27.83 -33.67
C THR A 80 45.94 -28.56 -33.04
N GLY A 81 45.80 -29.04 -31.80
CA GLY A 81 46.86 -29.74 -31.06
C GLY A 81 48.01 -28.86 -30.56
N GLU A 82 47.94 -27.55 -30.79
CA GLU A 82 48.92 -26.57 -30.31
C GLU A 82 48.66 -26.16 -28.85
N MET A 83 49.74 -25.81 -28.13
CA MET A 83 49.67 -25.40 -26.73
C MET A 83 49.46 -23.88 -26.66
N VAL A 84 48.29 -23.44 -26.20
CA VAL A 84 47.96 -22.02 -26.04
C VAL A 84 48.14 -21.61 -24.59
N ALA A 85 48.95 -20.58 -24.34
CA ALA A 85 49.11 -20.01 -23.00
C ALA A 85 47.80 -19.33 -22.58
N THR A 86 47.16 -19.85 -21.53
CA THR A 86 45.96 -19.26 -20.95
C THR A 86 46.24 -18.79 -19.54
N ASP A 87 45.98 -17.52 -19.38
CA ASP A 87 46.16 -16.75 -18.19
C ASP A 87 44.70 -16.76 -17.55
N VAL A 88 44.47 -17.14 -16.28
CA VAL A 88 43.43 -16.76 -15.25
C VAL A 88 43.94 -15.94 -13.96
N ILE A 89 43.76 -14.61 -13.80
CA ILE A 89 44.33 -13.71 -12.75
C ILE A 89 43.33 -13.94 -11.66
N LYS A 90 43.80 -14.29 -10.47
CA LYS A 90 43.02 -14.06 -9.26
C LYS A 90 42.76 -12.56 -9.16
N ALA A 91 41.63 -12.12 -9.70
CA ALA A 91 41.24 -10.73 -9.68
C ALA A 91 41.35 -10.26 -8.24
N ALA A 92 42.24 -9.30 -7.98
CA ALA A 92 42.16 -8.55 -6.74
C ALA A 92 40.77 -7.90 -6.77
N LYS A 93 39.85 -8.39 -5.93
CA LYS A 93 38.49 -7.83 -5.84
C LYS A 93 38.65 -6.39 -5.37
N VAL A 94 38.71 -5.45 -6.31
CA VAL A 94 38.66 -4.01 -6.04
C VAL A 94 37.23 -3.77 -5.55
N THR A 95 37.01 -3.98 -4.27
CA THR A 95 35.70 -3.77 -3.66
C THR A 95 35.46 -2.26 -3.62
N ALA A 96 34.78 -1.75 -4.64
CA ALA A 96 34.23 -0.42 -4.56
C ALA A 96 33.46 -0.29 -3.23
N ARG A 97 33.65 0.81 -2.51
CA ARG A 97 32.99 1.08 -1.22
C ARG A 97 31.71 1.89 -1.36
N PHE A 98 31.39 2.29 -2.59
CA PHE A 98 30.14 2.96 -2.90
C PHE A 98 29.53 2.44 -4.21
N ARG A 99 28.19 2.44 -4.26
CA ARG A 99 27.41 2.07 -5.44
C ARG A 99 26.33 3.12 -5.69
N ASN A 100 26.09 3.43 -6.95
CA ASN A 100 24.94 4.23 -7.33
C ASN A 100 23.76 3.30 -7.62
N LEU A 101 22.57 3.66 -7.15
CA LEU A 101 21.33 2.90 -7.29
C LEU A 101 20.25 3.79 -7.87
N ALA A 102 19.49 3.25 -8.82
CA ALA A 102 18.32 3.90 -9.38
C ALA A 102 17.11 3.67 -8.46
N GLU A 103 16.39 4.74 -8.12
CA GLU A 103 15.09 4.63 -7.49
C GLU A 103 14.04 4.16 -8.50
N ARG A 104 13.31 3.09 -8.16
CA ARG A 104 12.24 2.53 -8.99
C ARG A 104 11.00 2.29 -8.13
N ASN A 105 9.84 2.77 -8.58
CA ASN A 105 8.58 2.62 -7.87
C ASN A 105 8.62 3.07 -6.39
N GLY A 106 9.37 4.15 -6.11
CA GLY A 106 9.55 4.67 -4.75
C GLY A 106 10.33 3.73 -3.84
N LYS A 107 11.12 2.82 -4.41
CA LYS A 107 11.91 1.81 -3.69
C LYS A 107 13.31 1.70 -4.27
N VAL A 108 14.22 1.22 -3.44
CA VAL A 108 15.58 0.84 -3.82
C VAL A 108 15.94 -0.49 -3.18
N ASP A 109 16.60 -1.33 -3.94
CA ASP A 109 17.13 -2.61 -3.47
C ASP A 109 18.62 -2.43 -3.15
N LEU A 110 18.96 -2.58 -1.87
CA LEU A 110 20.33 -2.49 -1.37
C LEU A 110 20.92 -3.90 -1.37
N CYS A 111 21.81 -4.17 -2.32
CA CYS A 111 22.48 -5.46 -2.47
C CYS A 111 23.93 -5.37 -2.00
N PHE A 112 24.29 -6.14 -0.98
CA PHE A 112 25.67 -6.26 -0.50
C PHE A 112 25.99 -7.70 -0.13
N ASP A 113 27.25 -8.08 -0.35
CA ASP A 113 27.75 -9.40 -0.03
C ASP A 113 28.48 -9.37 1.32
N VAL A 114 28.24 -10.37 2.16
CA VAL A 114 28.95 -10.60 3.42
C VAL A 114 30.00 -11.66 3.14
N ASP A 115 31.25 -11.21 3.02
CA ASP A 115 32.40 -12.05 2.73
C ASP A 115 32.98 -12.59 4.06
N VAL A 116 32.94 -13.91 4.24
CA VAL A 116 33.43 -14.60 5.44
C VAL A 116 34.68 -15.44 5.09
N PRO A 117 35.87 -15.03 5.54
CA PRO A 117 37.11 -15.78 5.31
C PRO A 117 37.08 -17.19 5.92
N GLU A 118 37.80 -18.14 5.31
CA GLU A 118 37.94 -19.51 5.83
C GLU A 118 38.48 -19.55 7.26
N GLU A 119 39.36 -18.62 7.63
CA GLU A 119 39.94 -18.50 8.97
C GLU A 119 38.89 -18.34 10.10
N MET A 120 37.76 -17.70 9.78
CA MET A 120 36.66 -17.47 10.72
C MET A 120 35.69 -18.65 10.80
N GLN A 121 35.86 -19.67 9.96
CA GLN A 121 34.99 -20.83 9.91
C GLN A 121 35.49 -21.92 10.88
N ASP A 122 34.58 -22.45 11.69
CA ASP A 122 34.83 -23.58 12.57
C ASP A 122 33.56 -24.40 12.77
N SER A 123 33.68 -25.73 12.84
CA SER A 123 32.53 -26.61 13.03
C SER A 123 31.84 -26.38 14.39
N LYS A 124 32.58 -25.90 15.40
CA LYS A 124 32.08 -25.64 16.75
C LYS A 124 31.58 -24.21 16.95
N TRP A 125 31.72 -23.33 15.96
CA TRP A 125 31.34 -21.93 16.12
C TRP A 125 29.98 -21.61 15.50
N GLN A 126 29.38 -20.54 16.01
CA GLN A 126 28.27 -19.85 15.39
C GLN A 126 28.67 -18.39 15.21
N LEU A 127 28.71 -17.95 13.94
CA LEU A 127 28.93 -16.57 13.54
C LEU A 127 27.58 -15.86 13.49
N ARG A 128 27.50 -14.68 14.11
CA ARG A 128 26.30 -13.84 14.11
C ARG A 128 26.68 -12.46 13.59
N PHE A 129 26.19 -12.10 12.42
CA PHE A 129 26.39 -10.79 11.82
C PHE A 129 25.15 -9.92 12.02
N MET A 130 25.37 -8.68 12.40
CA MET A 130 24.36 -7.68 12.70
C MET A 130 24.62 -6.47 11.77
N PRO A 131 23.97 -6.45 10.60
CA PRO A 131 24.06 -5.30 9.71
C PRO A 131 23.19 -4.16 10.24
N GLU A 132 23.72 -2.95 10.21
CA GLU A 132 23.06 -1.71 10.59
C GLU A 132 23.03 -0.78 9.38
N MET A 133 21.86 -0.21 9.13
CA MET A 133 21.61 0.70 8.04
C MET A 133 21.31 2.09 8.56
N ARG A 134 22.05 3.09 8.09
CA ARG A 134 21.83 4.50 8.40
C ARG A 134 21.09 5.17 7.24
N ILE A 135 19.86 5.62 7.52
CA ILE A 135 19.00 6.34 6.58
C ILE A 135 18.74 7.73 7.16
N LEU A 136 19.21 8.77 6.47
CA LEU A 136 19.09 10.15 6.95
C LEU A 136 19.70 10.31 8.36
N GLU A 137 18.86 10.51 9.37
CA GLU A 137 19.24 10.64 10.79
C GLU A 137 18.91 9.37 11.61
N ASP A 138 18.20 8.41 11.02
CA ASP A 138 17.78 7.18 11.68
C ASP A 138 18.80 6.05 11.46
N THR A 139 18.97 5.21 12.48
CA THR A 139 19.72 3.94 12.37
C THR A 139 18.74 2.79 12.54
N VAL A 140 18.68 1.91 11.54
CA VAL A 140 17.81 0.75 11.48
C VAL A 140 18.67 -0.51 11.56
N VAL A 141 18.40 -1.35 12.55
CA VAL A 141 19.04 -2.67 12.66
C VAL A 141 18.36 -3.61 11.67
N LEU A 142 19.16 -4.20 10.76
CA LEU A 142 18.68 -5.17 9.79
C LEU A 142 18.62 -6.58 10.39
N GLU A 143 17.91 -7.49 9.72
CA GLU A 143 17.82 -8.88 10.16
C GLU A 143 19.21 -9.53 10.20
N PRO A 144 19.58 -10.23 11.29
CA PRO A 144 20.89 -10.80 11.45
C PRO A 144 21.14 -12.00 10.53
N VAL A 145 22.39 -12.16 10.10
CA VAL A 145 22.84 -13.33 9.34
C VAL A 145 23.57 -14.27 10.29
N ILE A 146 23.08 -15.50 10.42
CA ILE A 146 23.64 -16.49 11.35
C ILE A 146 24.20 -17.69 10.58
N ILE A 147 25.51 -17.88 10.65
CA ILE A 147 26.18 -19.06 10.09
C ILE A 147 26.50 -20.01 11.24
N THR A 148 25.99 -21.24 11.16
CA THR A 148 26.12 -22.23 12.23
C THR A 148 26.97 -23.40 11.78
N GLY A 149 28.07 -23.66 12.50
CA GLY A 149 28.92 -24.82 12.28
C GLY A 149 28.21 -26.15 12.56
N LYS A 150 28.68 -27.21 11.89
CA LYS A 150 28.08 -28.56 11.95
C LYS A 150 28.04 -29.15 13.36
N ASP A 151 29.13 -29.03 14.13
CA ASP A 151 29.23 -29.56 15.49
C ASP A 151 28.47 -28.71 16.49
N TYR A 152 28.42 -27.38 16.29
CA TYR A 152 27.56 -26.49 17.05
C TYR A 152 26.09 -26.90 16.91
N ARG A 153 25.61 -27.11 15.67
CA ARG A 153 24.24 -27.56 15.40
C ARG A 153 23.96 -28.93 16.04
N LYS A 154 24.91 -29.87 15.97
CA LYS A 154 24.80 -31.18 16.61
C LYS A 154 24.70 -31.07 18.13
N ALA A 155 25.47 -30.18 18.76
CA ALA A 155 25.40 -29.92 20.20
C ALA A 155 24.04 -29.31 20.60
N GLN A 156 23.52 -28.37 19.82
CA GLN A 156 22.18 -27.81 20.03
C GLN A 156 21.10 -28.90 19.99
N LEU A 157 21.08 -29.73 18.94
CA LEU A 157 20.09 -30.80 18.78
C LEU A 157 20.15 -31.82 19.92
N ARG A 158 21.35 -32.17 20.41
CA ARG A 158 21.51 -33.01 21.61
C ARG A 158 20.90 -32.38 22.85
N GLY A 159 21.07 -31.07 23.04
CA GLY A 159 20.43 -30.33 24.14
C GLY A 159 18.91 -30.44 24.10
N TYR A 160 18.31 -30.24 22.91
CA TYR A 160 16.88 -30.42 22.71
C TYR A 160 16.42 -31.87 22.90
N GLU A 161 17.22 -32.86 22.48
CA GLU A 161 16.92 -34.28 22.72
C GLU A 161 16.89 -34.61 24.21
N HIS A 162 17.86 -34.13 24.99
CA HIS A 162 17.88 -34.29 26.45
C HIS A 162 16.68 -33.61 27.10
N TYR A 163 16.32 -32.40 26.66
CA TYR A 163 15.14 -31.71 27.16
C TYR A 163 13.85 -32.46 26.80
N ARG A 164 13.74 -33.02 25.59
CA ARG A 164 12.61 -33.85 25.17
C ARG A 164 12.49 -35.12 26.01
N LYS A 165 13.60 -35.81 26.31
CA LYS A 165 13.62 -36.96 27.24
C LYS A 165 13.15 -36.56 28.64
N PHE A 166 13.54 -35.38 29.12
CA PHE A 166 13.06 -34.85 30.38
C PHE A 166 11.55 -34.58 30.37
N LEU A 167 11.03 -33.92 29.32
CA LEU A 167 9.59 -33.68 29.16
C LEU A 167 8.80 -34.97 29.08
N ALA A 168 9.28 -35.98 28.35
CA ALA A 168 8.67 -37.31 28.27
C ALA A 168 8.64 -38.04 29.64
N SER A 169 9.52 -37.66 30.57
CA SER A 169 9.51 -38.20 31.93
C SER A 169 8.47 -37.57 32.85
N ILE A 170 7.76 -36.53 32.38
CA ILE A 170 6.65 -35.88 33.08
C ILE A 170 5.38 -36.65 32.73
N ILE A 171 4.73 -37.17 33.76
CA ILE A 171 3.46 -37.89 33.64
C ILE A 171 2.36 -36.87 33.37
N THR A 172 1.68 -37.00 32.24
CA THR A 172 0.52 -36.17 31.86
C THR A 172 -0.81 -36.86 32.16
N ASP A 173 -0.84 -38.19 32.09
CA ASP A 173 -2.02 -39.01 32.38
C ASP A 173 -2.15 -39.25 33.90
N SER A 174 -3.26 -38.80 34.49
CA SER A 174 -3.51 -38.93 35.92
C SER A 174 -3.70 -40.37 36.38
N THR A 175 -4.07 -41.29 35.48
CA THR A 175 -4.30 -42.70 35.82
C THR A 175 -2.99 -43.42 36.18
N LEU A 176 -1.85 -42.98 35.64
CA LEU A 176 -0.52 -43.53 35.94
C LEU A 176 -0.05 -43.26 37.38
N PHE A 177 -0.74 -42.37 38.11
CA PHE A 177 -0.52 -42.15 39.54
C PHE A 177 -1.23 -43.19 40.43
N ILE A 178 -2.25 -43.87 39.92
CA ILE A 178 -3.03 -44.86 40.64
C ILE A 178 -2.26 -46.19 40.65
N ASN A 179 -2.18 -46.84 41.82
CA ASN A 179 -1.65 -48.20 41.90
C ASN A 179 -2.74 -49.20 41.49
N THR A 180 -2.89 -49.42 40.18
CA THR A 180 -3.92 -50.29 39.61
C THR A 180 -3.85 -51.72 40.14
N GLY A 181 -2.65 -52.29 40.34
CA GLY A 181 -2.53 -53.64 40.91
C GLY A 181 -3.05 -53.75 42.34
N GLN A 182 -2.75 -52.77 43.20
CA GLN A 182 -3.29 -52.76 44.57
C GLN A 182 -4.79 -52.46 44.59
N LEU A 183 -5.26 -51.55 43.74
CA LEU A 183 -6.67 -51.25 43.57
C LEU A 183 -7.45 -52.49 43.07
N GLU A 184 -6.91 -53.21 42.09
CA GLU A 184 -7.49 -54.45 41.57
C GLU A 184 -7.59 -55.53 42.66
N VAL A 185 -6.51 -55.75 43.45
CA VAL A 185 -6.54 -56.70 44.57
C VAL A 185 -7.55 -56.27 45.64
N PHE A 186 -7.67 -54.98 45.91
CA PHE A 186 -8.69 -54.45 46.83
C PHE A 186 -10.11 -54.69 46.31
N LEU A 187 -10.36 -54.38 45.04
CA LEU A 187 -11.64 -54.61 44.38
C LEU A 187 -11.97 -56.11 44.38
N GLN A 188 -11.02 -56.99 44.06
CA GLN A 188 -11.22 -58.44 44.07
C GLN A 188 -11.57 -58.99 45.47
N ARG A 189 -10.93 -58.48 46.53
CA ARG A 189 -11.13 -58.98 47.91
C ARG A 189 -12.38 -58.41 48.59
N ASN A 190 -12.67 -57.12 48.38
CA ASN A 190 -13.71 -56.41 49.14
C ASN A 190 -14.96 -56.12 48.31
N LEU A 191 -14.85 -56.13 46.98
CA LEU A 191 -15.91 -55.80 46.03
C LEU A 191 -15.95 -56.79 44.84
N PRO A 192 -16.01 -58.12 45.08
CA PRO A 192 -15.81 -59.13 44.05
C PRO A 192 -16.84 -59.07 42.91
N GLN A 193 -18.06 -58.58 43.19
CA GLN A 193 -19.09 -58.41 42.16
C GLN A 193 -18.74 -57.29 41.17
N ILE A 194 -18.13 -56.20 41.64
CA ILE A 194 -17.66 -55.08 40.79
C ILE A 194 -16.42 -55.52 40.00
N TYR A 195 -15.51 -56.27 40.63
CA TYR A 195 -14.33 -56.79 39.94
C TYR A 195 -14.69 -57.72 38.76
N ARG A 196 -15.80 -58.47 38.85
CA ARG A 196 -16.33 -59.28 37.75
C ARG A 196 -16.82 -58.46 36.55
N LEU A 197 -17.17 -57.19 36.77
CA LEU A 197 -17.60 -56.25 35.74
C LEU A 197 -16.41 -55.52 35.07
N ARG A 198 -15.16 -55.87 35.38
CA ARG A 198 -13.96 -55.25 34.78
C ARG A 198 -13.95 -55.26 33.24
N THR A 199 -14.62 -56.24 32.64
CA THR A 199 -14.76 -56.39 31.18
C THR A 199 -16.12 -55.92 30.65
N ASP A 200 -16.99 -55.44 31.52
CA ASP A 200 -18.30 -54.90 31.20
C ASP A 200 -18.20 -53.38 31.00
N SER A 201 -18.84 -52.85 29.97
CA SER A 201 -18.79 -51.43 29.59
C SER A 201 -20.00 -50.63 30.11
N THR A 202 -20.87 -51.26 30.89
CA THR A 202 -22.11 -50.66 31.38
C THR A 202 -21.81 -49.70 32.54
N TYR A 203 -22.29 -48.45 32.43
CA TYR A 203 -22.06 -47.39 33.43
C TYR A 203 -22.88 -47.60 34.72
N VAL A 204 -22.26 -47.42 35.88
CA VAL A 204 -22.90 -47.48 37.21
C VAL A 204 -22.74 -46.13 37.91
N SER A 205 -23.81 -45.60 38.51
CA SER A 205 -23.78 -44.29 39.19
C SER A 205 -23.11 -44.34 40.57
N ASP A 206 -22.47 -43.23 40.98
CA ASP A 206 -21.77 -43.07 42.29
C ASP A 206 -22.65 -43.47 43.50
N GLU A 207 -23.97 -43.19 43.44
CA GLU A 207 -24.94 -43.50 44.50
C GLU A 207 -25.18 -45.00 44.66
N SER A 208 -25.07 -45.76 43.56
CA SER A 208 -25.21 -47.21 43.53
C SER A 208 -23.91 -47.95 43.91
N PHE A 209 -22.79 -47.23 43.98
CA PHE A 209 -21.43 -47.79 44.13
C PHE A 209 -20.97 -47.90 45.58
N ALA A 210 -21.75 -47.44 46.57
CA ALA A 210 -21.38 -47.53 47.98
C ALA A 210 -21.17 -49.00 48.37
N SER A 211 -19.90 -49.38 48.59
CA SER A 211 -19.55 -50.72 49.07
C SER A 211 -20.25 -50.99 50.40
N ILE A 212 -20.41 -52.28 50.76
CA ILE A 212 -20.92 -52.74 52.07
C ILE A 212 -20.18 -52.07 53.26
N TYR A 213 -19.02 -51.48 53.03
CA TYR A 213 -18.18 -50.78 54.01
C TYR A 213 -18.24 -49.24 53.95
N GLY A 214 -19.11 -48.64 53.12
CA GLY A 214 -19.31 -47.18 53.06
C GLY A 214 -18.23 -46.38 52.32
N VAL A 215 -17.29 -47.04 51.64
CA VAL A 215 -16.23 -46.37 50.87
C VAL A 215 -16.72 -46.06 49.45
N THR A 216 -16.60 -44.81 49.03
CA THR A 216 -16.95 -44.32 47.68
C THR A 216 -15.81 -44.54 46.68
N GLU A 217 -16.13 -44.57 45.38
CA GLU A 217 -15.13 -44.69 44.30
C GLU A 217 -14.01 -43.64 44.43
N ARG A 218 -14.39 -42.38 44.70
CA ARG A 218 -13.43 -41.27 44.85
C ARG A 218 -12.48 -41.49 46.01
N GLN A 219 -12.94 -42.04 47.13
CA GLN A 219 -12.10 -42.35 48.29
C GLN A 219 -11.13 -43.50 47.99
N ALA A 220 -11.58 -44.52 47.25
CA ALA A 220 -10.72 -45.61 46.82
C ALA A 220 -9.64 -45.12 45.84
N ILE A 221 -10.03 -44.35 44.82
CA ILE A 221 -9.09 -43.74 43.88
C ILE A 221 -8.08 -42.87 44.62
N ASP A 222 -8.52 -42.01 45.55
CA ASP A 222 -7.61 -41.13 46.30
C ASP A 222 -6.64 -41.92 47.19
N HIS A 223 -7.12 -42.98 47.85
CA HIS A 223 -6.29 -43.85 48.69
C HIS A 223 -5.21 -44.59 47.88
N TYR A 224 -5.55 -45.11 46.69
CA TYR A 224 -4.62 -45.83 45.82
C TYR A 224 -3.82 -44.90 44.89
N THR A 225 -4.12 -43.61 44.87
CA THR A 225 -3.34 -42.60 44.18
C THR A 225 -2.06 -42.29 44.94
N SER A 226 -0.92 -42.52 44.31
CA SER A 226 0.38 -42.25 44.94
C SER A 226 0.66 -40.74 45.03
N ARG A 227 0.40 -40.16 46.20
CA ARG A 227 0.75 -38.77 46.52
C ARG A 227 2.25 -38.48 46.34
N TYR A 228 3.11 -39.47 46.54
CA TYR A 228 4.54 -39.37 46.28
C TYR A 228 4.85 -39.19 44.78
N LYS A 229 4.25 -40.00 43.88
CA LYS A 229 4.44 -39.85 42.43
C LYS A 229 3.94 -38.49 41.95
N ILE A 230 2.80 -38.01 42.46
CA ILE A 230 2.27 -36.67 42.16
C ILE A 230 3.26 -35.59 42.59
N ARG A 231 3.74 -35.61 43.85
CA ARG A 231 4.72 -34.64 44.34
C ARG A 231 6.01 -34.65 43.51
N LYS A 232 6.51 -35.83 43.14
CA LYS A 232 7.69 -35.98 42.28
C LYS A 232 7.44 -35.41 40.88
N ASN A 233 6.26 -35.65 40.31
CA ASN A 233 5.88 -35.10 39.00
C ASN A 233 5.72 -33.59 39.04
N ASN A 234 5.06 -33.04 40.08
CA ASN A 234 4.91 -31.60 40.28
C ASN A 234 6.27 -30.91 40.45
N ARG A 235 7.23 -31.54 41.15
CA ARG A 235 8.61 -31.05 41.22
C ARG A 235 9.29 -31.03 39.84
N LYS A 236 9.06 -32.05 39.00
CA LYS A 236 9.56 -32.05 37.61
C LYS A 236 8.94 -30.92 36.79
N ILE A 237 7.61 -30.75 36.86
CA ILE A 237 6.89 -29.67 36.18
C ILE A 237 7.44 -28.30 36.59
N ALA A 238 7.62 -28.06 37.89
CA ALA A 238 8.19 -26.81 38.40
C ALA A 238 9.65 -26.60 37.96
N SER A 239 10.39 -27.68 37.67
CA SER A 239 11.79 -27.60 37.21
C SER A 239 11.95 -27.44 35.70
N LYS A 240 10.87 -27.29 34.92
CA LYS A 240 10.93 -27.18 33.44
C LYS A 240 11.90 -26.11 32.97
N ASP A 241 11.77 -24.88 33.44
CA ASP A 241 12.63 -23.77 33.01
C ASP A 241 14.10 -23.97 33.41
N LYS A 242 14.32 -24.52 34.62
CA LYS A 242 15.66 -24.87 35.10
C LYS A 242 16.31 -25.93 34.21
N MET A 243 15.56 -26.97 33.85
CA MET A 243 16.06 -28.05 32.99
C MET A 243 16.23 -27.60 31.55
N PHE A 244 15.38 -26.69 31.06
CA PHE A 244 15.54 -26.05 29.76
C PHE A 244 16.89 -25.33 29.68
N ARG A 245 17.18 -24.42 30.61
CA ARG A 245 18.47 -23.69 30.66
C ARG A 245 19.68 -24.61 30.89
N LYS A 246 19.48 -25.76 31.54
CA LYS A 246 20.54 -26.76 31.77
C LYS A 246 20.92 -27.49 30.50
N TYR A 247 19.94 -27.93 29.70
CA TYR A 247 20.17 -28.76 28.53
C TYR A 247 20.35 -27.95 27.24
N ILE A 248 19.61 -26.85 27.08
CA ILE A 248 19.65 -25.99 25.90
C ILE A 248 20.51 -24.77 26.22
N LYS A 249 21.80 -24.88 25.90
CA LYS A 249 22.78 -23.80 26.09
C LYS A 249 22.64 -22.69 25.05
N ALA A 250 22.43 -23.08 23.81
CA ALA A 250 22.15 -22.17 22.70
C ALA A 250 20.82 -22.56 22.05
N PRO A 251 19.72 -21.82 22.28
CA PRO A 251 18.46 -22.10 21.60
C PRO A 251 18.60 -21.90 20.09
N ILE A 252 17.81 -22.65 19.32
CA ILE A 252 17.73 -22.44 17.87
C ILE A 252 16.89 -21.17 17.66
N ILE A 253 17.52 -20.14 17.10
CA ILE A 253 16.82 -18.93 16.67
C ILE A 253 16.06 -19.31 15.39
N THR A 254 14.75 -19.09 15.37
CA THR A 254 13.89 -19.33 14.20
C THR A 254 13.21 -18.06 13.71
N GLU A 255 13.20 -17.01 14.53
CA GLU A 255 12.56 -15.74 14.24
C GLU A 255 13.60 -14.71 13.78
N GLY A 256 13.29 -13.92 12.76
CA GLY A 256 14.18 -12.86 12.26
C GLY A 256 15.44 -13.38 11.57
N LEU A 257 15.43 -14.62 11.05
CA LEU A 257 16.52 -15.15 10.25
C LEU A 257 16.25 -14.90 8.77
N ARG A 258 17.20 -14.20 8.12
CA ARG A 258 17.23 -14.02 6.68
C ARG A 258 18.20 -15.03 6.07
N LEU A 259 17.79 -15.73 5.01
CA LEU A 259 18.69 -16.59 4.22
C LEU A 259 18.45 -16.39 2.72
N ASP A 260 19.26 -15.52 2.13
CA ASP A 260 19.45 -15.37 0.69
C ASP A 260 20.77 -16.03 0.25
N THR A 261 20.92 -16.27 -1.05
CA THR A 261 21.86 -17.22 -1.67
C THR A 261 23.26 -17.27 -1.05
N VAL A 262 23.71 -18.51 -0.80
CA VAL A 262 25.07 -18.83 -0.34
C VAL A 262 25.93 -19.22 -1.54
N ILE A 263 27.06 -18.55 -1.70
CA ILE A 263 28.04 -18.85 -2.74
C ILE A 263 29.35 -19.29 -2.06
N SER A 264 29.94 -20.38 -2.55
CA SER A 264 31.27 -20.83 -2.15
C SER A 264 32.31 -20.01 -2.92
N GLY A 265 33.19 -19.28 -2.23
CA GLY A 265 34.27 -18.53 -2.88
C GLY A 265 35.43 -19.44 -3.30
N ASP A 266 36.22 -18.99 -4.29
CA ASP A 266 37.35 -19.72 -4.90
C ASP A 266 38.54 -20.00 -3.97
N GLY A 267 38.42 -19.66 -2.67
CA GLY A 267 39.43 -19.85 -1.63
C GLY A 267 38.90 -20.41 -0.32
N GLY A 268 37.84 -21.23 -0.35
CA GLY A 268 37.26 -21.85 0.85
C GLY A 268 36.42 -20.91 1.73
N GLY A 269 36.39 -19.62 1.39
CA GLY A 269 35.52 -18.61 1.99
C GLY A 269 34.04 -18.79 1.61
N PHE A 270 33.18 -18.17 2.40
CA PHE A 270 31.73 -18.16 2.20
C PHE A 270 31.28 -16.74 1.87
N ILE A 271 30.39 -16.59 0.89
CA ILE A 271 29.76 -15.31 0.52
C ILE A 271 28.25 -15.43 0.70
N TYR A 272 27.68 -14.55 1.51
CA TYR A 272 26.23 -14.42 1.68
C TYR A 272 25.72 -13.15 1.04
N ARG A 273 24.80 -13.28 0.09
CA ARG A 273 24.18 -12.13 -0.57
C ARG A 273 23.03 -11.59 0.27
N TYR A 274 23.12 -10.35 0.71
CA TYR A 274 22.05 -9.65 1.42
C TYR A 274 21.34 -8.67 0.48
N VAL A 275 20.02 -8.83 0.33
CA VAL A 275 19.19 -7.88 -0.42
C VAL A 275 18.22 -7.21 0.53
N GLN A 276 18.25 -5.88 0.67
CA GLN A 276 17.29 -5.13 1.47
C GLN A 276 16.52 -4.12 0.62
N THR A 277 15.22 -4.33 0.45
CA THR A 277 14.33 -3.33 -0.17
C THR A 277 13.97 -2.24 0.83
N VAL A 278 14.16 -0.98 0.45
CA VAL A 278 13.85 0.20 1.26
C VAL A 278 12.92 1.12 0.47
N HIS A 279 11.89 1.65 1.14
CA HIS A 279 11.04 2.69 0.55
C HIS A 279 11.78 4.02 0.60
N THR A 280 11.88 4.69 -0.55
CA THR A 280 12.51 6.00 -0.63
C THR A 280 11.61 7.06 0.01
N ARG A 281 12.24 8.05 0.63
CA ARG A 281 11.57 9.21 1.21
C ARG A 281 12.09 10.47 0.52
N PRO A 282 11.32 11.58 0.52
CA PRO A 282 11.83 12.86 0.08
C PRO A 282 13.16 13.17 0.77
N ARG A 283 14.14 13.68 0.00
CA ARG A 283 15.51 14.02 0.45
C ARG A 283 16.45 12.85 0.74
N LEU A 284 16.01 11.60 0.58
CA LEU A 284 16.91 10.45 0.67
C LEU A 284 17.87 10.43 -0.54
N ARG A 285 19.16 10.67 -0.30
CA ARG A 285 20.21 10.70 -1.34
C ARG A 285 21.29 9.64 -1.15
N LYS A 286 21.50 9.19 0.08
CA LYS A 286 22.45 8.12 0.39
C LYS A 286 21.97 7.26 1.53
N VAL A 287 22.38 6.00 1.52
CA VAL A 287 22.21 5.03 2.59
C VAL A 287 23.56 4.43 2.90
N GLU A 288 23.90 4.32 4.18
CA GLU A 288 25.15 3.70 4.62
C GLU A 288 24.85 2.42 5.36
N ILE A 289 25.54 1.34 5.00
CA ILE A 289 25.43 0.05 5.67
C ILE A 289 26.75 -0.26 6.34
N SER A 290 26.71 -0.64 7.61
CA SER A 290 27.87 -1.12 8.35
C SER A 290 27.52 -2.43 9.03
N MET A 291 28.49 -3.31 9.23
CA MET A 291 28.25 -4.59 9.87
C MET A 291 29.08 -4.71 11.14
N SER A 292 28.48 -5.27 12.19
CA SER A 292 29.21 -5.79 13.33
C SER A 292 28.90 -7.29 13.48
N GLY A 293 29.63 -8.00 14.33
CA GLY A 293 29.41 -9.42 14.48
C GLY A 293 30.01 -10.02 15.74
N GLU A 294 29.59 -11.24 16.04
CA GLU A 294 30.04 -12.00 17.21
C GLU A 294 30.25 -13.47 16.87
N ILE A 295 31.21 -14.11 17.54
CA ILE A 295 31.49 -15.55 17.46
C ILE A 295 31.10 -16.21 18.78
N TYR A 296 30.28 -17.25 18.71
CA TYR A 296 29.85 -18.04 19.86
C TYR A 296 30.31 -19.50 19.76
N GLU A 297 30.66 -20.08 20.90
CA GLU A 297 30.66 -21.52 21.12
C GLU A 297 29.65 -21.83 22.23
N GLN A 298 28.57 -22.53 21.89
CA GLN A 298 27.41 -22.76 22.77
C GLN A 298 26.87 -21.46 23.41
N ASP A 299 26.95 -21.32 24.74
CA ASP A 299 26.50 -20.15 25.50
C ASP A 299 27.61 -19.11 25.72
N THR A 300 28.84 -19.37 25.26
CA THR A 300 30.00 -18.52 25.51
C THR A 300 30.35 -17.70 24.28
N ARG A 301 30.38 -16.37 24.45
CA ARG A 301 30.87 -15.45 23.42
C ARG A 301 32.40 -15.46 23.42
N LEU A 302 32.99 -15.86 22.29
CA LEU A 302 34.43 -15.98 22.13
C LEU A 302 35.07 -14.71 21.58
N TYR A 303 34.41 -14.06 20.62
CA TYR A 303 34.94 -12.90 19.92
C TYR A 303 33.84 -11.91 19.53
N THR A 304 34.17 -10.62 19.55
CA THR A 304 33.31 -9.54 19.07
C THR A 304 34.07 -8.81 17.96
N MET A 305 33.49 -8.83 16.77
CA MET A 305 34.02 -8.17 15.59
C MET A 305 33.75 -6.66 15.71
N PRO A 306 34.74 -5.80 15.44
CA PRO A 306 34.51 -4.37 15.38
C PRO A 306 33.55 -4.02 14.24
N ARG A 307 32.96 -2.82 14.32
CA ARG A 307 32.12 -2.30 13.25
C ARG A 307 32.96 -2.10 11.99
N SER A 308 32.48 -2.62 10.87
CA SER A 308 33.11 -2.42 9.56
C SER A 308 33.03 -0.97 9.12
N GLU A 309 33.89 -0.58 8.18
CA GLU A 309 33.71 0.65 7.42
C GLU A 309 32.33 0.66 6.72
N PRO A 310 31.69 1.84 6.60
CA PRO A 310 30.38 1.95 5.99
C PRO A 310 30.44 1.81 4.46
N LEU A 311 29.58 0.95 3.93
CA LEU A 311 29.29 0.85 2.51
C LEU A 311 28.24 1.89 2.12
N THR A 312 28.54 2.74 1.14
CA THR A 312 27.68 3.88 0.80
C THR A 312 26.91 3.64 -0.50
N PHE A 313 25.59 3.66 -0.43
CA PHE A 313 24.71 3.60 -1.61
C PHE A 313 24.19 4.99 -1.92
N TYR A 314 24.54 5.56 -3.07
CA TYR A 314 23.94 6.80 -3.54
C TYR A 314 22.67 6.50 -4.33
N ILE A 315 21.60 7.19 -3.99
CA ILE A 315 20.28 6.96 -4.59
C ILE A 315 20.01 8.06 -5.59
N SER A 316 19.85 7.67 -6.84
CA SER A 316 19.47 8.56 -7.92
C SER A 316 17.97 8.46 -8.20
N SER A 317 17.27 9.60 -8.05
CA SER A 317 15.81 9.66 -8.16
C SER A 317 15.35 10.47 -9.37
N LEU A 318 14.44 9.91 -10.17
CA LEU A 318 13.89 10.57 -11.37
C LEU A 318 12.98 11.74 -11.05
N SER A 319 12.41 11.78 -9.86
CA SER A 319 11.67 12.95 -9.35
C SER A 319 12.43 14.27 -9.45
N SER A 320 13.77 14.25 -9.42
CA SER A 320 14.61 15.45 -9.52
C SER A 320 14.59 16.06 -10.92
N LEU A 321 14.21 15.27 -11.92
CA LEU A 321 14.08 15.71 -13.31
C LEU A 321 12.75 16.42 -13.58
N ALA A 322 11.74 16.24 -12.71
CA ALA A 322 10.41 16.81 -12.88
C ALA A 322 10.45 18.34 -13.06
N ASP A 323 9.65 18.84 -13.99
CA ASP A 323 9.48 20.27 -14.22
C ASP A 323 8.52 20.85 -13.18
N ASN A 324 9.00 21.84 -12.42
CA ASN A 324 8.26 22.45 -11.31
C ASN A 324 7.40 23.65 -11.73
N ARG A 325 7.22 23.88 -13.03
CA ARG A 325 6.38 24.97 -13.55
C ARG A 325 4.90 24.71 -13.24
N GLU A 326 4.23 25.76 -12.78
CA GLU A 326 2.80 25.75 -12.52
C GLU A 326 2.01 25.71 -13.84
N LYS A 327 0.92 24.93 -13.86
CA LYS A 327 0.02 24.81 -15.00
C LYS A 327 -1.32 25.46 -14.66
N TYR A 328 -1.87 26.21 -15.61
CA TYR A 328 -3.12 26.94 -15.47
C TYR A 328 -4.15 26.42 -16.48
N ILE A 329 -5.41 26.31 -16.08
CA ILE A 329 -6.54 25.98 -16.96
C ILE A 329 -7.43 27.21 -17.12
N SER A 330 -7.90 27.46 -18.34
CA SER A 330 -8.93 28.45 -18.61
C SER A 330 -10.31 27.92 -18.23
N LYS A 331 -10.97 28.57 -17.29
CA LYS A 331 -12.33 28.28 -16.90
C LYS A 331 -13.27 29.33 -17.48
N VAL A 332 -14.28 28.84 -18.19
CA VAL A 332 -15.34 29.68 -18.74
C VAL A 332 -16.38 29.88 -17.64
N VAL A 333 -16.47 31.10 -17.13
CA VAL A 333 -17.51 31.47 -16.16
C VAL A 333 -18.58 32.25 -16.91
N GLU A 334 -19.79 31.71 -16.95
CA GLU A 334 -20.96 32.37 -17.53
C GLU A 334 -21.67 33.23 -16.49
N ARG A 335 -22.20 34.36 -16.95
CA ARG A 335 -22.93 35.32 -16.13
C ARG A 335 -24.30 34.80 -15.72
N ASN A 336 -25.03 34.20 -16.65
CA ASN A 336 -26.41 33.75 -16.42
C ASN A 336 -26.42 32.28 -15.98
N VAL A 337 -27.14 31.99 -14.89
CA VAL A 337 -27.23 30.66 -14.30
C VAL A 337 -28.71 30.35 -14.06
N ALA A 338 -29.16 29.17 -14.48
CA ALA A 338 -30.51 28.69 -14.19
C ALA A 338 -30.45 27.65 -13.07
N ALA A 339 -31.32 27.79 -12.08
CA ALA A 339 -31.54 26.78 -11.04
C ALA A 339 -33.00 26.31 -11.11
N ASN A 340 -33.21 25.01 -11.33
CA ASN A 340 -34.54 24.42 -11.44
C ASN A 340 -34.94 23.77 -10.11
N THR A 341 -36.07 24.15 -9.53
CA THR A 341 -36.64 23.49 -8.35
C THR A 341 -38.09 23.11 -8.62
N ALA A 342 -38.40 21.83 -8.51
CA ALA A 342 -39.79 21.35 -8.52
C ALA A 342 -40.31 21.29 -7.09
N CYS A 343 -41.51 21.85 -6.87
CA CYS A 343 -42.22 21.79 -5.59
C CYS A 343 -43.66 21.34 -5.83
N TYR A 344 -44.23 20.67 -4.83
CA TYR A 344 -45.54 20.07 -4.92
C TYR A 344 -46.48 20.87 -4.02
N ILE A 345 -47.32 21.72 -4.62
CA ILE A 345 -48.35 22.46 -3.90
C ILE A 345 -49.69 21.81 -4.24
N ASP A 346 -50.31 21.21 -3.25
CA ASP A 346 -51.61 20.59 -3.36
C ASP A 346 -52.71 21.65 -3.39
N PHE A 347 -53.68 21.45 -4.27
CA PHE A 347 -54.86 22.29 -4.38
C PHE A 347 -56.11 21.44 -4.18
N ARG A 348 -57.15 22.01 -3.58
CA ARG A 348 -58.48 21.39 -3.57
C ARG A 348 -58.98 21.22 -5.01
N ALA A 349 -59.81 20.21 -5.23
CA ALA A 349 -60.38 19.92 -6.55
C ALA A 349 -61.10 21.16 -7.11
N GLY A 350 -60.78 21.54 -8.36
CA GLY A 350 -61.37 22.72 -9.03
C GLY A 350 -60.96 24.09 -8.48
N SER A 351 -60.12 24.15 -7.45
CA SER A 351 -59.66 25.41 -6.85
C SER A 351 -58.23 25.76 -7.25
N ALA A 352 -57.96 27.07 -7.27
CA ALA A 352 -56.64 27.67 -7.44
C ALA A 352 -56.16 28.40 -6.17
N GLU A 353 -56.96 28.38 -5.11
CA GLU A 353 -56.59 29.02 -3.83
C GLU A 353 -55.57 28.17 -3.08
N ILE A 354 -54.57 28.83 -2.52
CA ILE A 354 -53.51 28.20 -1.72
C ILE A 354 -54.02 28.05 -0.30
N ASP A 355 -54.24 26.81 0.10
CA ASP A 355 -54.58 26.44 1.47
C ASP A 355 -53.33 25.87 2.15
N MET A 356 -52.76 26.63 3.10
CA MET A 356 -51.55 26.20 3.80
C MET A 356 -51.80 24.95 4.66
N ALA A 357 -53.01 24.72 5.15
CA ALA A 357 -53.33 23.58 6.01
C ALA A 357 -53.67 22.30 5.24
N LEU A 358 -53.67 22.36 3.91
CA LEU A 358 -53.97 21.22 3.05
C LEU A 358 -52.71 20.39 2.81
N SER A 359 -52.74 19.11 3.20
CA SER A 359 -51.65 18.16 2.91
C SER A 359 -50.29 18.68 3.44
N ASP A 360 -49.21 18.48 2.68
CA ASP A 360 -47.85 18.90 3.03
C ASP A 360 -47.53 20.34 2.57
N ASN A 361 -48.54 21.15 2.25
CA ASN A 361 -48.35 22.52 1.74
C ASN A 361 -47.54 23.41 2.67
N VAL A 362 -47.64 23.25 4.00
CA VAL A 362 -46.83 24.02 4.96
C VAL A 362 -45.34 23.81 4.71
N GLU A 363 -44.92 22.55 4.57
CA GLU A 363 -43.51 22.18 4.40
C GLU A 363 -42.99 22.58 3.01
N GLU A 364 -43.74 22.27 1.96
CA GLU A 364 -43.36 22.59 0.57
C GLU A 364 -43.26 24.11 0.33
N ILE A 365 -44.22 24.88 0.84
CA ILE A 365 -44.15 26.35 0.81
C ILE A 365 -42.99 26.86 1.68
N GLY A 366 -42.73 26.24 2.82
CA GLY A 366 -41.58 26.55 3.69
C GLY A 366 -40.24 26.36 2.98
N ARG A 367 -40.09 25.26 2.22
CA ARG A 367 -38.90 24.96 1.43
C ARG A 367 -38.63 26.01 0.37
N ILE A 368 -39.66 26.46 -0.36
CA ILE A 368 -39.53 27.52 -1.36
C ILE A 368 -39.15 28.85 -0.69
N LYS A 369 -39.80 29.20 0.43
CA LYS A 369 -39.48 30.42 1.21
C LYS A 369 -38.03 30.43 1.66
N GLY A 370 -37.51 29.30 2.14
CA GLY A 370 -36.11 29.15 2.53
C GLY A 370 -35.14 29.30 1.35
N ASN A 371 -35.44 28.66 0.21
CA ASN A 371 -34.64 28.81 -1.00
C ASN A 371 -34.60 30.27 -1.49
N LEU A 372 -35.75 30.94 -1.54
CA LEU A 372 -35.85 32.36 -1.88
C LEU A 372 -35.04 33.25 -0.92
N ALA A 373 -35.10 33.00 0.39
CA ALA A 373 -34.34 33.74 1.39
C ALA A 373 -32.81 33.57 1.21
N ASN A 374 -32.36 32.36 0.90
CA ASN A 374 -30.95 32.05 0.63
C ASN A 374 -30.47 32.72 -0.67
N LEU A 375 -31.28 32.69 -1.73
CA LEU A 375 -30.95 33.34 -3.00
C LEU A 375 -30.90 34.86 -2.86
N MET A 376 -31.79 35.45 -2.06
CA MET A 376 -31.81 36.89 -1.81
C MET A 376 -30.68 37.39 -0.89
N SER A 377 -30.14 36.54 -0.01
CA SER A 377 -29.01 36.87 0.87
C SER A 377 -27.65 36.53 0.24
N ASN A 378 -27.64 35.89 -0.94
CA ASN A 378 -26.43 35.49 -1.63
C ASN A 378 -25.68 36.70 -2.20
N LYS A 379 -24.38 36.82 -1.88
CA LYS A 379 -23.52 37.90 -2.37
C LYS A 379 -22.97 37.65 -3.78
N THR A 380 -23.06 36.41 -4.27
CA THR A 380 -22.46 35.96 -5.54
C THR A 380 -23.46 35.97 -6.69
N PHE A 381 -24.73 35.69 -6.42
CA PHE A 381 -25.78 35.58 -7.43
C PHE A 381 -26.94 36.53 -7.13
N GLY A 382 -27.37 37.29 -8.14
CA GLY A 382 -28.56 38.11 -8.13
C GLY A 382 -29.70 37.38 -8.82
N LEU A 383 -30.91 37.51 -8.27
CA LEU A 383 -32.12 36.92 -8.83
C LEU A 383 -32.80 37.90 -9.78
N ASP A 384 -33.01 37.50 -11.04
CA ASP A 384 -33.61 38.34 -12.08
C ASP A 384 -35.10 38.08 -12.25
N SER A 385 -35.43 36.83 -12.56
CA SER A 385 -36.81 36.43 -12.82
C SER A 385 -37.07 35.01 -12.35
N ILE A 386 -38.33 34.76 -12.01
CA ILE A 386 -38.82 33.46 -11.57
C ILE A 386 -39.95 33.06 -12.50
N ILE A 387 -39.79 31.93 -13.19
CA ILE A 387 -40.86 31.37 -14.00
C ILE A 387 -41.59 30.33 -13.15
N VAL A 388 -42.89 30.53 -12.96
CA VAL A 388 -43.76 29.64 -12.18
C VAL A 388 -44.66 28.90 -13.15
N THR A 389 -44.46 27.60 -13.31
CA THR A 389 -45.26 26.76 -14.21
C THR A 389 -46.12 25.81 -13.38
N ALA A 390 -47.44 25.98 -13.43
CA ALA A 390 -48.38 25.08 -12.76
C ALA A 390 -48.98 24.08 -13.76
N SER A 391 -49.20 22.84 -13.30
CA SER A 391 -49.87 21.81 -14.07
C SER A 391 -51.10 21.23 -13.38
N CYS A 392 -52.01 20.64 -14.18
CA CYS A 392 -53.16 19.90 -13.68
C CYS A 392 -53.05 18.42 -14.06
N SER A 393 -53.80 17.59 -13.34
CA SER A 393 -54.13 16.24 -13.78
C SER A 393 -55.07 16.30 -14.99
N PRO A 394 -55.06 15.29 -15.89
CA PRO A 394 -55.99 15.20 -17.03
C PRO A 394 -57.47 15.04 -16.69
N GLU A 395 -57.90 15.35 -15.47
CA GLU A 395 -59.29 15.13 -15.04
C GLU A 395 -60.16 16.32 -15.47
N GLY A 396 -61.21 16.06 -16.24
CA GLY A 396 -62.08 17.10 -16.80
C GLY A 396 -61.69 17.43 -18.24
N SER A 397 -62.24 18.52 -18.79
CA SER A 397 -61.89 18.95 -20.14
C SER A 397 -60.58 19.72 -20.17
N PHE A 398 -59.82 19.56 -21.24
CA PHE A 398 -58.56 20.25 -21.48
C PHE A 398 -58.69 21.77 -21.35
N LEU A 399 -59.82 22.35 -21.80
CA LEU A 399 -60.10 23.78 -21.68
C LEU A 399 -60.21 24.23 -20.20
N ASN A 400 -60.88 23.44 -19.37
CA ASN A 400 -61.01 23.71 -17.94
C ASN A 400 -59.66 23.55 -17.23
N ASN A 401 -58.89 22.52 -17.59
CA ASN A 401 -57.55 22.27 -17.05
C ASN A 401 -56.56 23.38 -17.43
N SER A 402 -56.64 23.90 -18.65
CA SER A 402 -55.86 25.05 -19.11
C SER A 402 -56.18 26.32 -18.30
N THR A 403 -57.46 26.60 -18.08
CA THR A 403 -57.90 27.76 -17.29
C THR A 403 -57.50 27.61 -15.81
N LEU A 404 -57.64 26.41 -15.25
CA LEU A 404 -57.32 26.11 -13.86
C LEU A 404 -55.82 26.18 -13.58
N SER A 405 -54.99 25.59 -14.45
CA SER A 405 -53.53 25.64 -14.33
C SER A 405 -53.02 27.08 -14.42
N ARG A 406 -53.60 27.92 -15.29
CA ARG A 406 -53.28 29.35 -15.37
C ARG A 406 -53.62 30.09 -14.06
N ARG A 407 -54.83 29.90 -13.55
CA ARG A 407 -55.26 30.52 -12.28
C ARG A 407 -54.37 30.07 -11.11
N ARG A 408 -53.91 28.82 -11.10
CA ARG A 408 -52.98 28.29 -10.09
C ARG A 408 -51.60 28.94 -10.15
N SER A 409 -50.99 29.06 -11.34
CA SER A 409 -49.68 29.72 -11.46
C SER A 409 -49.74 31.20 -11.13
N GLU A 410 -50.84 31.88 -11.49
CA GLU A 410 -51.11 33.27 -11.08
C GLU A 410 -51.25 33.40 -9.55
N ALA A 411 -52.04 32.54 -8.91
CA ALA A 411 -52.22 32.55 -7.46
C ALA A 411 -50.91 32.32 -6.70
N VAL A 412 -50.10 31.36 -7.16
CA VAL A 412 -48.78 31.07 -6.57
C VAL A 412 -47.81 32.23 -6.79
N SER A 413 -47.77 32.81 -7.98
CA SER A 413 -46.93 33.97 -8.27
C SER A 413 -47.28 35.15 -7.38
N LEU A 414 -48.58 35.46 -7.20
CA LEU A 414 -49.05 36.54 -6.31
C LEU A 414 -48.70 36.28 -4.84
N PHE A 415 -48.80 35.03 -4.40
CA PHE A 415 -48.47 34.65 -3.02
C PHE A 415 -46.99 34.87 -2.72
N PHE A 416 -46.10 34.39 -3.61
CA PHE A 416 -44.66 34.53 -3.41
C PHE A 416 -44.15 35.95 -3.70
N ASP A 417 -44.77 36.69 -4.63
CA ASP A 417 -44.47 38.13 -4.83
C ASP A 417 -44.75 38.92 -3.54
N ARG A 418 -45.90 38.71 -2.92
CA ARG A 418 -46.24 39.34 -1.64
C ARG A 418 -45.26 38.95 -0.53
N TYR A 419 -44.84 37.69 -0.48
CA TYR A 419 -43.84 37.22 0.48
C TYR A 419 -42.49 37.92 0.28
N ILE A 420 -41.99 37.99 -0.97
CA ILE A 420 -40.71 38.65 -1.29
C ILE A 420 -40.76 40.13 -0.92
N ARG A 421 -41.85 40.84 -1.24
CA ARG A 421 -42.04 42.25 -0.84
C ARG A 421 -41.93 42.42 0.68
N ARG A 422 -42.67 41.60 1.45
CA ARG A 422 -42.63 41.65 2.92
C ARG A 422 -41.26 41.30 3.50
N TYR A 423 -40.58 40.30 2.94
CA TYR A 423 -39.26 39.87 3.39
C TYR A 423 -38.21 40.95 3.10
N ARG A 424 -38.26 41.58 1.93
CA ARG A 424 -37.41 42.71 1.55
C ARG A 424 -37.62 43.93 2.45
N ASP A 425 -38.88 44.29 2.73
CA ASP A 425 -39.21 45.38 3.64
C ASP A 425 -38.69 45.13 5.06
N SER A 426 -38.71 43.87 5.50
CA SER A 426 -38.17 43.47 6.80
C SER A 426 -36.65 43.56 6.83
N LEU A 427 -35.95 43.10 5.78
CA LEU A 427 -34.50 43.25 5.62
C LEU A 427 -34.06 44.72 5.59
N ARG A 428 -34.82 45.59 4.91
CA ARG A 428 -34.55 47.04 4.87
C ARG A 428 -34.67 47.69 6.25
N ARG A 429 -35.62 47.23 7.08
CA ARG A 429 -35.76 47.73 8.46
C ARG A 429 -34.65 47.22 9.39
N SER A 430 -34.07 46.05 9.12
CA SER A 430 -32.97 45.49 9.92
C SER A 430 -31.58 46.00 9.54
N ASP A 431 -31.37 46.44 8.29
CA ASP A 431 -30.05 46.85 7.79
C ASP A 431 -29.52 48.18 8.35
N GLY A 432 -30.34 48.91 9.13
CA GLY A 432 -29.96 50.19 9.73
C GLY A 432 -29.72 51.30 8.69
N PHE A 433 -29.80 52.55 9.15
CA PHE A 433 -29.44 53.71 8.33
C PHE A 433 -27.97 54.04 8.60
N VAL A 434 -27.16 54.12 7.54
CA VAL A 434 -25.82 54.72 7.62
C VAL A 434 -25.99 56.20 7.32
N ILE A 435 -25.77 57.04 8.32
CA ILE A 435 -25.75 58.49 8.17
C ILE A 435 -24.28 58.88 8.05
N ASP A 436 -23.89 59.45 6.91
CA ASP A 436 -22.58 60.08 6.77
C ASP A 436 -22.55 61.42 7.54
N MET A 437 -21.38 61.86 8.01
CA MET A 437 -21.19 63.05 8.86
C MET A 437 -21.59 64.37 8.18
N GLU A 438 -21.89 64.35 6.88
CA GLU A 438 -22.41 65.49 6.10
C GLU A 438 -23.93 65.47 5.87
N GLY A 439 -24.65 64.50 6.46
CA GLY A 439 -26.12 64.46 6.39
C GLY A 439 -26.70 64.08 5.02
N ILE A 440 -25.89 63.55 4.11
CA ILE A 440 -26.34 63.08 2.80
C ILE A 440 -26.91 61.65 2.93
N TYR A 441 -28.17 61.50 2.53
CA TYR A 441 -28.87 60.22 2.48
C TYR A 441 -28.39 59.39 1.27
N GLU A 442 -27.57 58.36 1.47
CA GLU A 442 -27.41 57.32 0.45
C GLU A 442 -28.50 56.25 0.60
N GLU A 443 -29.59 56.40 -0.14
CA GLU A 443 -30.47 55.26 -0.42
C GLU A 443 -29.66 54.19 -1.16
N LYS A 444 -29.38 53.04 -0.52
CA LYS A 444 -28.91 51.86 -1.24
C LYS A 444 -29.90 51.59 -2.37
N LYS A 445 -29.46 51.79 -3.63
CA LYS A 445 -30.22 51.59 -4.87
C LYS A 445 -31.16 50.40 -4.71
N ALA A 446 -32.46 50.64 -4.94
CA ALA A 446 -33.48 49.61 -4.87
C ALA A 446 -33.05 48.39 -5.67
N ALA A 447 -32.83 47.26 -4.98
CA ALA A 447 -32.60 45.98 -5.64
C ALA A 447 -33.73 45.74 -6.64
N ASN A 448 -33.38 45.35 -7.87
CA ASN A 448 -34.31 45.14 -8.98
C ASN A 448 -35.58 44.39 -8.52
N GLU A 449 -36.72 44.82 -9.01
CA GLU A 449 -37.99 44.13 -8.75
C GLU A 449 -37.93 42.76 -9.44
N ILE A 450 -38.01 41.68 -8.66
CA ILE A 450 -37.94 40.32 -9.17
C ILE A 450 -39.23 40.06 -9.94
N ARG A 451 -39.12 39.77 -11.24
CA ARG A 451 -40.30 39.56 -12.08
C ARG A 451 -40.76 38.10 -12.00
N PHE A 452 -42.00 37.89 -11.56
CA PHE A 452 -42.66 36.59 -11.66
C PHE A 452 -43.34 36.44 -13.03
N ILE A 453 -43.08 35.31 -13.70
CA ILE A 453 -43.66 34.96 -14.99
C ILE A 453 -44.49 33.69 -14.81
N SER A 454 -45.80 33.83 -14.80
CA SER A 454 -46.74 32.71 -14.72
C SER A 454 -46.82 32.00 -16.07
N ARG A 455 -46.55 30.70 -16.09
CA ARG A 455 -46.81 29.80 -17.21
C ARG A 455 -47.76 28.69 -16.77
N ASN A 456 -48.42 28.06 -17.72
CA ASN A 456 -49.30 26.93 -17.44
C ASN A 456 -49.01 25.76 -18.39
N THR A 457 -49.09 24.57 -17.83
CA THR A 457 -49.10 23.31 -18.58
C THR A 457 -50.44 22.66 -18.30
N PRO A 458 -51.42 22.74 -19.23
CA PRO A 458 -52.79 22.30 -18.97
C PRO A 458 -52.85 20.89 -18.38
N GLU A 459 -52.14 19.94 -18.98
CA GLU A 459 -52.07 18.55 -18.54
C GLU A 459 -50.63 18.04 -18.71
N ASN A 460 -50.03 17.54 -17.64
CA ASN A 460 -48.61 17.13 -17.65
C ASN A 460 -48.45 15.66 -18.07
N TRP A 461 -48.68 15.39 -19.35
CA TRP A 461 -48.57 14.06 -19.96
C TRP A 461 -47.15 13.49 -19.86
N ASP A 462 -46.11 14.31 -20.09
CA ASP A 462 -44.71 13.89 -20.00
C ASP A 462 -44.34 13.34 -18.61
N MET A 463 -44.86 13.96 -17.55
CA MET A 463 -44.64 13.49 -16.18
C MET A 463 -45.43 12.21 -15.91
N LEU A 464 -46.65 12.10 -16.43
CA LEU A 464 -47.44 10.87 -16.31
C LEU A 464 -46.73 9.68 -16.97
N ASP A 465 -46.14 9.89 -18.16
CA ASP A 465 -45.37 8.85 -18.87
C ASP A 465 -44.18 8.36 -18.04
N ARG A 466 -43.45 9.28 -17.38
CA ARG A 466 -42.35 8.92 -16.48
C ARG A 466 -42.83 8.15 -15.26
N LEU A 467 -43.92 8.60 -14.63
CA LEU A 467 -44.51 7.94 -13.47
C LEU A 467 -44.98 6.52 -13.84
N MET A 468 -45.65 6.36 -14.99
CA MET A 468 -46.12 5.07 -15.52
C MET A 468 -44.96 4.13 -15.87
N ALA A 469 -43.85 4.66 -16.40
CA ALA A 469 -42.65 3.86 -16.65
C ALA A 469 -42.07 3.32 -15.33
N SER A 470 -41.97 4.18 -14.30
CA SER A 470 -41.41 3.83 -12.98
C SER A 470 -42.32 3.00 -12.08
N ASP A 471 -43.63 2.97 -12.35
CA ASP A 471 -44.59 2.30 -11.47
C ASP A 471 -44.39 0.77 -11.43
N THR A 472 -44.40 0.17 -10.24
CA THR A 472 -44.21 -1.27 -10.07
C THR A 472 -45.53 -2.03 -9.89
N VAL A 473 -46.64 -1.32 -9.71
CA VAL A 473 -47.96 -1.92 -9.44
C VAL A 473 -48.63 -2.41 -10.74
N LEU A 474 -48.45 -1.69 -11.84
CA LEU A 474 -49.05 -2.04 -13.13
C LEU A 474 -48.33 -3.18 -13.86
N THR A 475 -49.11 -4.12 -14.39
CA THR A 475 -48.62 -5.24 -15.20
C THR A 475 -48.05 -4.77 -16.54
N ARG A 476 -47.14 -5.57 -17.12
CA ARG A 476 -46.50 -5.26 -18.41
C ARG A 476 -47.50 -5.12 -19.56
N THR A 477 -48.62 -5.84 -19.51
CA THR A 477 -49.72 -5.74 -20.47
C THR A 477 -50.49 -4.41 -20.33
N ALA A 478 -50.77 -3.99 -19.10
CA ALA A 478 -51.40 -2.69 -18.81
C ALA A 478 -50.53 -1.51 -19.27
N LYS A 479 -49.21 -1.57 -19.02
CA LYS A 479 -48.26 -0.55 -19.49
C LYS A 479 -48.19 -0.46 -21.01
N LYS A 480 -48.24 -1.59 -21.72
CA LYS A 480 -48.26 -1.60 -23.20
C LYS A 480 -49.53 -0.94 -23.74
N LYS A 481 -50.68 -1.27 -23.14
CA LYS A 481 -51.97 -0.67 -23.49
C LYS A 481 -52.02 0.83 -23.17
N TYR A 482 -51.40 1.26 -22.08
CA TYR A 482 -51.22 2.68 -21.78
C TYR A 482 -50.46 3.42 -22.89
N LEU A 483 -49.33 2.87 -23.37
CA LEU A 483 -48.54 3.49 -24.44
C LEU A 483 -49.31 3.58 -25.77
N GLU A 484 -50.12 2.57 -26.09
CA GLU A 484 -51.00 2.58 -27.26
C GLU A 484 -52.03 3.72 -27.16
N LEU A 485 -52.69 3.85 -26.01
CA LEU A 485 -53.68 4.91 -25.76
C LEU A 485 -53.05 6.31 -25.62
N ALA A 486 -51.84 6.41 -25.08
CA ALA A 486 -51.10 7.67 -24.96
C ALA A 486 -50.73 8.28 -26.34
N SER A 487 -50.82 7.50 -27.42
CA SER A 487 -50.61 7.97 -28.79
C SER A 487 -51.82 8.73 -29.37
N ILE A 488 -52.98 8.72 -28.72
CA ILE A 488 -54.18 9.45 -29.15
C ILE A 488 -53.92 10.96 -29.10
N ARG A 489 -54.17 11.68 -30.18
CA ARG A 489 -53.83 13.11 -30.32
C ARG A 489 -54.72 14.03 -29.49
N ASP A 490 -56.01 13.71 -29.37
CA ASP A 490 -56.96 14.49 -28.58
C ASP A 490 -56.82 14.15 -27.08
N PRO A 491 -56.43 15.10 -26.21
CA PRO A 491 -56.27 14.86 -24.78
C PRO A 491 -57.56 14.42 -24.07
N ASP A 492 -58.71 14.98 -24.48
CA ASP A 492 -60.01 14.65 -23.87
C ASP A 492 -60.45 13.24 -24.27
N GLU A 493 -60.26 12.85 -25.54
CA GLU A 493 -60.50 11.46 -25.96
C GLU A 493 -59.54 10.49 -25.27
N ARG A 494 -58.27 10.87 -25.13
CA ARG A 494 -57.24 10.06 -24.47
C ARG A 494 -57.63 9.75 -23.02
N GLU A 495 -58.04 10.74 -22.24
CA GLU A 495 -58.50 10.50 -20.87
C GLU A 495 -59.77 9.66 -20.83
N ALA A 496 -60.73 9.93 -21.72
CA ALA A 496 -61.99 9.18 -21.76
C ALA A 496 -61.74 7.68 -22.04
N ARG A 497 -60.75 7.37 -22.88
CA ARG A 497 -60.32 5.99 -23.13
C ARG A 497 -59.64 5.37 -21.91
N PHE A 498 -58.78 6.13 -21.22
CA PHE A 498 -58.19 5.67 -19.96
C PHE A 498 -59.26 5.33 -18.92
N ARG A 499 -60.34 6.11 -18.82
CA ARG A 499 -61.43 5.89 -17.86
C ARG A 499 -62.09 4.50 -17.97
N ASN A 500 -62.10 3.92 -19.16
CA ASN A 500 -62.71 2.60 -19.41
C ASN A 500 -61.78 1.43 -19.08
N GLU A 501 -60.53 1.69 -18.67
CA GLU A 501 -59.56 0.66 -18.34
C GLU A 501 -59.60 0.27 -16.86
N HIS A 502 -59.38 -1.02 -16.60
CA HIS A 502 -59.41 -1.61 -15.25
C HIS A 502 -58.36 -1.02 -14.28
N TRP A 503 -57.27 -0.47 -14.81
CA TRP A 503 -56.19 0.16 -14.03
C TRP A 503 -56.38 1.67 -13.82
N TYR A 504 -57.42 2.29 -14.39
CA TYR A 504 -57.67 3.73 -14.27
C TYR A 504 -57.78 4.20 -12.82
N ARG A 505 -58.38 3.38 -11.94
CA ARG A 505 -58.52 3.72 -10.53
C ARG A 505 -57.18 4.00 -9.86
N HIS A 506 -56.17 3.17 -10.14
CA HIS A 506 -54.82 3.35 -9.61
C HIS A 506 -54.20 4.66 -10.12
N LEU A 507 -54.33 4.91 -11.42
CA LEU A 507 -53.81 6.12 -12.05
C LEU A 507 -54.50 7.40 -11.50
N ARG A 508 -55.82 7.35 -11.27
CA ARG A 508 -56.59 8.46 -10.68
C ARG A 508 -56.27 8.72 -9.21
N GLU A 509 -56.12 7.68 -8.41
CA GLU A 509 -55.94 7.81 -6.95
C GLU A 509 -54.46 8.03 -6.56
N GLN A 510 -53.50 7.50 -7.32
CA GLN A 510 -52.08 7.46 -6.94
C GLN A 510 -51.16 8.33 -7.83
N LEU A 511 -51.45 8.45 -9.13
CA LEU A 511 -50.57 9.15 -10.08
C LEU A 511 -51.06 10.56 -10.43
N TYR A 512 -52.35 10.73 -10.70
CA TYR A 512 -52.95 12.04 -11.03
C TYR A 512 -52.74 13.12 -9.96
N PRO A 513 -52.85 12.84 -8.65
CA PRO A 513 -52.54 13.86 -7.64
C PRO A 513 -51.11 14.39 -7.80
N LYS A 514 -50.14 13.54 -8.14
CA LYS A 514 -48.73 13.90 -8.34
C LYS A 514 -48.45 14.70 -9.61
N LEU A 515 -49.43 14.88 -10.50
CA LEU A 515 -49.33 15.73 -11.69
C LEU A 515 -49.74 17.18 -11.41
N ARG A 516 -50.36 17.46 -10.27
CA ARG A 516 -50.84 18.79 -9.87
C ARG A 516 -49.70 19.57 -9.21
N THR A 517 -48.62 19.82 -9.96
CA THR A 517 -47.37 20.35 -9.41
C THR A 517 -47.09 21.77 -9.86
N VAL A 518 -46.17 22.43 -9.14
CA VAL A 518 -45.71 23.78 -9.50
C VAL A 518 -44.19 23.79 -9.62
N ARG A 519 -43.70 24.04 -10.83
CA ARG A 519 -42.27 24.14 -11.13
C ARG A 519 -41.81 25.58 -11.03
N PHE A 520 -40.69 25.81 -10.32
CA PHE A 520 -40.01 27.09 -10.25
C PHE A 520 -38.69 27.02 -11.01
N ASP A 521 -38.58 27.82 -12.06
CA ASP A 521 -37.33 28.00 -12.79
C ASP A 521 -36.75 29.38 -12.39
N PHE A 522 -35.64 29.36 -11.65
CA PHE A 522 -34.96 30.56 -11.17
C PHE A 522 -33.89 30.99 -12.16
N HIS A 523 -34.02 32.21 -12.70
CA HIS A 523 -32.99 32.82 -13.53
C HIS A 523 -32.16 33.78 -12.68
N LEU A 524 -30.87 33.45 -12.56
CA LEU A 524 -29.89 34.17 -11.77
C LEU A 524 -28.82 34.78 -12.69
N HIS A 525 -28.21 35.87 -12.26
CA HIS A 525 -26.96 36.37 -12.83
C HIS A 525 -25.89 36.52 -11.75
N ARG A 526 -24.61 36.49 -12.13
CA ARG A 526 -23.49 36.75 -11.21
C ARG A 526 -23.35 38.26 -10.95
N ILE A 527 -23.39 38.64 -9.68
CA ILE A 527 -23.28 40.05 -9.25
C ILE A 527 -21.85 40.54 -9.54
N GLY A 528 -21.72 41.73 -10.13
CA GLY A 528 -20.41 42.34 -10.46
C GLY A 528 -19.81 41.87 -11.79
N MET A 529 -20.44 40.92 -12.49
CA MET A 529 -19.99 40.45 -13.80
C MET A 529 -20.63 41.28 -14.92
N VAL A 530 -19.82 42.05 -15.66
CA VAL A 530 -20.30 42.94 -16.74
C VAL A 530 -20.40 42.22 -18.08
N LYS A 531 -19.42 41.36 -18.40
CA LYS A 531 -19.43 40.54 -19.62
C LYS A 531 -20.26 39.28 -19.41
N ASP A 532 -20.84 38.73 -20.47
CA ASP A 532 -21.65 37.51 -20.37
C ASP A 532 -20.79 36.26 -20.12
N THR A 533 -19.52 36.31 -20.52
CA THR A 533 -18.55 35.24 -20.31
C THR A 533 -17.19 35.84 -19.93
N ILE A 534 -16.57 35.32 -18.89
CA ILE A 534 -15.19 35.65 -18.51
C ILE A 534 -14.37 34.37 -18.54
N HIS A 535 -13.28 34.39 -19.31
CA HIS A 535 -12.25 33.37 -19.25
C HIS A 535 -11.32 33.72 -18.09
N THR A 536 -11.36 32.93 -17.01
CA THR A 536 -10.44 33.09 -15.87
C THR A 536 -9.41 31.98 -15.93
N THR A 537 -8.14 32.32 -15.70
CA THR A 537 -7.07 31.33 -15.52
C THR A 537 -7.03 30.91 -14.07
N GLU A 538 -7.42 29.67 -13.78
CA GLU A 538 -7.27 29.06 -12.46
C GLU A 538 -6.07 28.09 -12.48
N LEU A 539 -5.39 27.96 -11.34
CA LEU A 539 -4.33 26.97 -11.17
C LEU A 539 -4.92 25.57 -11.35
N ASP A 540 -4.26 24.73 -12.15
CA ASP A 540 -4.68 23.35 -12.34
C ASP A 540 -4.34 22.52 -11.09
N THR A 541 -5.29 22.45 -10.17
CA THR A 541 -5.12 21.73 -8.90
C THR A 541 -4.81 20.24 -9.12
N THR A 542 -5.36 19.63 -10.17
CA THR A 542 -5.13 18.22 -10.48
C THR A 542 -3.69 17.99 -10.91
N TYR A 543 -3.18 18.87 -11.79
CA TYR A 543 -1.79 18.84 -12.22
C TYR A 543 -0.81 19.05 -11.06
N MET A 544 -1.08 20.05 -10.21
CA MET A 544 -0.23 20.37 -9.06
C MET A 544 -0.20 19.23 -8.04
N ASN A 545 -1.33 18.56 -7.80
CA ASN A 545 -1.38 17.37 -6.96
C ASN A 545 -0.57 16.21 -7.58
N GLY A 546 -0.60 16.05 -8.91
CA GLY A 546 0.23 15.08 -9.62
C GLY A 546 1.73 15.35 -9.47
N LEU A 547 2.15 16.61 -9.58
CA LEU A 547 3.53 17.01 -9.36
C LEU A 547 3.97 16.81 -7.90
N GLN A 548 3.10 17.11 -6.94
CA GLN A 548 3.36 16.86 -5.54
C GLN A 548 3.53 15.36 -5.26
N ALA A 549 2.72 14.49 -5.89
CA ALA A 549 2.88 13.05 -5.79
C ALA A 549 4.25 12.56 -6.32
N ILE A 550 4.79 13.15 -7.39
CA ILE A 550 6.17 12.87 -7.86
C ILE A 550 7.21 13.24 -6.78
N ARG A 551 7.04 14.41 -6.13
CA ARG A 551 7.94 14.87 -5.06
C ARG A 551 7.91 13.92 -3.87
N ASP A 552 6.71 13.45 -3.52
CA ASP A 552 6.46 12.56 -2.39
C ASP A 552 6.82 11.09 -2.66
N ARG A 553 7.29 10.77 -3.88
CA ARG A 553 7.65 9.41 -4.34
C ARG A 553 6.45 8.48 -4.48
N ASP A 554 5.24 9.02 -4.48
CA ASP A 554 4.02 8.29 -4.82
C ASP A 554 3.76 8.35 -6.32
N TYR A 555 4.59 7.62 -7.07
CA TYR A 555 4.51 7.62 -8.52
C TYR A 555 3.22 6.96 -9.05
N LYS A 556 2.60 6.06 -8.27
CA LYS A 556 1.33 5.44 -8.63
C LYS A 556 0.21 6.48 -8.68
N THR A 557 0.13 7.35 -7.66
CA THR A 557 -0.82 8.46 -7.66
C THR A 557 -0.46 9.48 -8.73
N ALA A 558 0.83 9.78 -8.91
CA ALA A 558 1.30 10.70 -9.95
C ALA A 558 0.88 10.25 -11.36
N VAL A 559 1.08 8.99 -11.74
CA VAL A 559 0.65 8.45 -13.03
C VAL A 559 -0.85 8.61 -13.22
N THR A 560 -1.64 8.32 -12.18
CA THR A 560 -3.10 8.40 -12.25
C THR A 560 -3.57 9.83 -12.54
N LEU A 561 -2.99 10.82 -11.85
CA LEU A 561 -3.35 12.23 -12.00
C LEU A 561 -2.78 12.87 -13.28
N LEU A 562 -1.55 12.50 -13.67
CA LEU A 562 -0.84 13.15 -14.78
C LEU A 562 -1.09 12.51 -16.15
N ARG A 563 -1.68 11.31 -16.21
CA ARG A 563 -1.95 10.59 -17.48
C ARG A 563 -2.72 11.41 -18.53
N PRO A 564 -3.75 12.21 -18.19
CA PRO A 564 -4.50 12.99 -19.19
C PRO A 564 -3.68 14.06 -19.91
N TYR A 565 -2.57 14.53 -19.32
CA TYR A 565 -1.81 15.66 -19.84
C TYR A 565 -0.79 15.28 -20.92
N ARG A 566 -0.31 14.03 -20.92
CA ARG A 566 0.73 13.52 -21.85
C ARG A 566 1.91 14.49 -22.03
N ASP A 567 2.45 15.00 -20.93
CA ASP A 567 3.58 15.92 -20.96
C ASP A 567 4.84 15.31 -20.34
N TYR A 568 5.91 16.10 -20.26
CA TYR A 568 7.20 15.65 -19.74
C TYR A 568 7.10 15.08 -18.32
N ASN A 569 6.30 15.68 -17.44
CA ASN A 569 6.12 15.19 -16.07
C ASN A 569 5.32 13.88 -16.05
N THR A 570 4.36 13.72 -16.95
CA THR A 570 3.70 12.43 -17.19
C THR A 570 4.73 11.35 -17.58
N ALA A 571 5.65 11.65 -18.48
CA ALA A 571 6.71 10.71 -18.89
C ALA A 571 7.68 10.38 -17.75
N VAL A 572 8.07 11.35 -16.92
CA VAL A 572 8.88 11.13 -15.71
C VAL A 572 8.18 10.18 -14.75
N ALA A 573 6.88 10.37 -14.50
CA ALA A 573 6.10 9.48 -13.63
C ALA A 573 6.01 8.05 -14.19
N PHE A 574 5.80 7.89 -15.50
CA PHE A 574 5.82 6.58 -16.15
C PHE A 574 7.19 5.90 -16.04
N CYS A 575 8.28 6.63 -16.28
CA CYS A 575 9.64 6.11 -16.21
C CYS A 575 10.03 5.69 -14.78
N ALA A 576 9.61 6.47 -13.77
CA ALA A 576 9.81 6.14 -12.36
C ALA A 576 9.05 4.88 -11.90
N MET A 577 7.96 4.53 -12.60
CA MET A 577 7.19 3.29 -12.40
C MET A 577 7.67 2.12 -13.29
N ASP A 578 8.79 2.28 -14.00
CA ASP A 578 9.30 1.33 -15.00
C ASP A 578 8.35 1.05 -16.18
N TYR A 579 7.37 1.92 -16.42
CA TYR A 579 6.52 1.90 -17.61
C TYR A 579 7.23 2.52 -18.83
N ASN A 580 8.39 1.94 -19.20
CA ASN A 580 9.32 2.48 -20.18
C ASN A 580 8.68 2.69 -21.57
N ALA A 581 7.82 1.77 -22.02
CA ALA A 581 7.14 1.90 -23.32
C ALA A 581 6.17 3.10 -23.36
N SER A 582 5.40 3.32 -22.29
CA SER A 582 4.49 4.46 -22.18
C SER A 582 5.22 5.79 -22.01
N ALA A 583 6.37 5.77 -21.33
CA ALA A 583 7.23 6.95 -21.23
C ALA A 583 7.85 7.29 -22.60
N LEU A 584 8.30 6.28 -23.36
CA LEU A 584 8.88 6.47 -24.69
C LEU A 584 7.88 7.08 -25.68
N ASP A 585 6.65 6.55 -25.73
CA ASP A 585 5.55 7.05 -26.56
C ASP A 585 5.32 8.56 -26.37
N ILE A 586 5.34 9.03 -25.12
CA ILE A 586 5.17 10.46 -24.80
C ILE A 586 6.44 11.25 -25.17
N LEU A 587 7.64 10.74 -24.84
CA LEU A 587 8.88 11.48 -25.05
C LEU A 587 9.25 11.66 -26.53
N GLU A 588 8.85 10.73 -27.41
CA GLU A 588 9.07 10.83 -28.85
C GLU A 588 8.17 11.89 -29.51
N GLU A 589 6.98 12.14 -28.96
CA GLU A 589 6.06 13.20 -29.42
C GLU A 589 6.49 14.61 -28.96
N LEU A 590 7.25 14.71 -27.87
CA LEU A 590 7.64 15.99 -27.27
C LEU A 590 8.80 16.67 -28.04
N PRO A 591 8.86 18.01 -28.04
CA PRO A 591 9.97 18.73 -28.65
C PRO A 591 11.29 18.39 -27.95
N ARG A 592 12.34 18.15 -28.76
CA ARG A 592 13.67 17.79 -28.26
C ARG A 592 14.25 18.93 -27.43
N SER A 593 14.59 18.61 -26.19
CA SER A 593 15.28 19.48 -25.22
C SER A 593 16.29 18.64 -24.46
N ALA A 594 17.26 19.27 -23.79
CA ALA A 594 18.28 18.55 -23.02
C ALA A 594 17.65 17.56 -22.01
N LYS A 595 16.56 17.96 -21.34
CA LYS A 595 15.79 17.10 -20.41
C LYS A 595 15.11 15.91 -21.09
N VAL A 596 14.53 16.12 -22.28
CA VAL A 596 13.86 15.06 -23.05
C VAL A 596 14.89 14.08 -23.60
N ASN A 597 15.99 14.58 -24.15
CA ASN A 597 17.10 13.76 -24.65
C ASN A 597 17.72 12.91 -23.53
N TYR A 598 17.89 13.48 -22.33
CA TYR A 598 18.38 12.72 -21.19
C TYR A 598 17.43 11.58 -20.77
N MET A 599 16.13 11.85 -20.70
CA MET A 599 15.13 10.82 -20.38
C MET A 599 15.06 9.73 -21.46
N LEU A 600 15.20 10.11 -22.73
CA LEU A 600 15.27 9.16 -23.84
C LEU A 600 16.53 8.30 -23.76
N ALA A 601 17.69 8.89 -23.43
CA ALA A 601 18.91 8.12 -23.21
C ALA A 601 18.76 7.07 -22.12
N LEU A 602 18.12 7.45 -21.00
CA LEU A 602 17.83 6.53 -19.90
C LEU A 602 16.92 5.37 -20.34
N ILE A 603 15.85 5.66 -21.08
CA ILE A 603 14.91 4.63 -21.55
C ILE A 603 15.56 3.75 -22.63
N TYR A 604 16.29 4.32 -23.58
CA TYR A 604 17.00 3.55 -24.59
C TYR A 604 18.04 2.63 -23.96
N SER A 605 18.76 3.09 -22.93
CA SER A 605 19.65 2.25 -22.10
C SER A 605 18.90 1.06 -21.50
N ARG A 606 17.73 1.29 -20.90
CA ARG A 606 16.90 0.23 -20.30
C ARG A 606 16.35 -0.79 -21.30
N THR A 607 16.21 -0.40 -22.56
CA THR A 607 15.66 -1.24 -23.64
C THR A 607 16.72 -1.87 -24.54
N GLY A 608 18.02 -1.72 -24.20
CA GLY A 608 19.12 -2.29 -24.98
C GLY A 608 19.46 -1.53 -26.27
N ARG A 609 18.82 -0.37 -26.53
CA ARG A 609 19.10 0.47 -27.71
C ARG A 609 20.31 1.39 -27.45
N THR A 610 21.48 0.78 -27.30
CA THR A 610 22.69 1.47 -26.83
C THR A 610 23.15 2.62 -27.73
N ARG A 611 23.10 2.46 -29.06
CA ARG A 611 23.49 3.53 -30.01
C ARG A 611 22.64 4.79 -29.87
N ASP A 612 21.33 4.62 -29.84
CA ASP A 612 20.38 5.74 -29.69
C ASP A 612 20.52 6.38 -28.31
N ALA A 613 20.80 5.56 -27.28
CA ALA A 613 21.05 6.04 -25.93
C ALA A 613 22.28 6.94 -25.84
N VAL A 614 23.39 6.54 -26.47
CA VAL A 614 24.63 7.34 -26.50
C VAL A 614 24.40 8.67 -27.21
N GLN A 615 23.77 8.66 -28.38
CA GLN A 615 23.48 9.90 -29.12
C GLN A 615 22.61 10.85 -28.30
N CYS A 616 21.50 10.34 -27.74
CA CYS A 616 20.62 11.15 -26.90
C CYS A 616 21.32 11.68 -25.64
N TYR A 617 22.25 10.92 -25.05
CA TYR A 617 23.03 11.36 -23.90
C TYR A 617 24.01 12.50 -24.27
N LEU A 618 24.70 12.39 -25.40
CA LEU A 618 25.60 13.45 -25.89
C LEU A 618 24.82 14.73 -26.21
N ASP A 619 23.67 14.61 -26.89
CA ASP A 619 22.78 15.73 -27.19
C ASP A 619 22.19 16.37 -25.93
N ALA A 620 22.00 15.59 -24.85
CA ALA A 620 21.59 16.12 -23.56
C ALA A 620 22.72 16.92 -22.89
N CYS A 621 23.94 16.39 -22.91
CA CYS A 621 25.10 17.02 -22.27
C CYS A 621 25.57 18.29 -23.00
N SER A 622 25.47 18.32 -24.34
CA SER A 622 25.74 19.53 -25.13
C SER A 622 24.71 20.63 -24.87
N GLY A 623 23.45 20.26 -24.63
CA GLY A 623 22.39 21.20 -24.26
C GLY A 623 22.46 21.69 -22.80
N ASP A 624 22.82 20.82 -21.86
CA ASP A 624 23.00 21.15 -20.45
C ASP A 624 24.08 20.27 -19.80
N ARG A 625 25.22 20.89 -19.47
CA ARG A 625 26.39 20.21 -18.91
C ARG A 625 26.15 19.59 -17.53
N THR A 626 25.07 19.98 -16.83
CA THR A 626 24.72 19.35 -15.54
C THR A 626 24.41 17.86 -15.70
N PHE A 627 23.99 17.42 -16.89
CA PHE A 627 23.72 16.01 -17.19
C PHE A 627 24.95 15.11 -17.18
N VAL A 628 26.17 15.66 -17.28
CA VAL A 628 27.41 14.90 -17.07
C VAL A 628 27.48 14.40 -15.63
N SER A 629 27.30 15.31 -14.66
CA SER A 629 27.33 14.96 -13.24
C SER A 629 26.18 14.02 -12.85
N ARG A 630 25.01 14.21 -13.47
CA ARG A 630 23.83 13.38 -13.26
C ARG A 630 23.98 11.98 -13.86
N GLY A 631 24.59 11.87 -15.04
CA GLY A 631 24.85 10.59 -15.71
C GLY A 631 25.73 9.66 -14.90
N ASN A 632 26.71 10.21 -14.17
CA ASN A 632 27.54 9.43 -13.24
C ASN A 632 26.73 8.86 -12.07
N LEU A 633 25.63 9.50 -11.65
CA LEU A 633 24.76 9.05 -10.55
C LEU A 633 23.70 8.05 -11.01
N ASP A 634 23.22 8.14 -12.25
CA ASP A 634 22.22 7.21 -12.79
C ASP A 634 22.92 5.93 -13.29
N PRO A 635 22.69 4.74 -12.67
CA PRO A 635 23.43 3.52 -13.00
C PRO A 635 23.33 3.12 -14.47
N GLU A 636 22.17 3.30 -15.09
CA GLU A 636 21.95 2.98 -16.51
C GLU A 636 22.76 3.87 -17.46
N ILE A 637 23.05 5.12 -17.06
CA ILE A 637 23.86 6.06 -17.84
C ILE A 637 25.35 5.89 -17.47
N SER A 638 25.67 5.68 -16.19
CA SER A 638 27.03 5.39 -15.73
C SER A 638 27.60 4.14 -16.40
N ALA A 639 26.77 3.11 -16.61
CA ALA A 639 27.15 1.92 -17.38
C ALA A 639 27.51 2.30 -18.83
N LEU A 640 26.65 3.07 -19.52
CA LEU A 640 26.92 3.57 -20.87
C LEU A 640 28.20 4.40 -20.95
N ILE A 641 28.43 5.30 -19.98
CA ILE A 641 29.64 6.12 -19.90
C ILE A 641 30.88 5.22 -19.80
N SER A 642 30.85 4.23 -18.91
CA SER A 642 31.97 3.29 -18.73
C SER A 642 32.21 2.43 -19.97
N THR A 643 31.15 1.92 -20.61
CA THR A 643 31.25 1.03 -21.77
C THR A 643 31.80 1.75 -23.01
N TYR A 644 31.38 2.99 -23.25
CA TYR A 644 31.75 3.76 -24.45
C TYR A 644 32.85 4.80 -24.20
N GLY A 645 33.34 4.92 -22.96
CA GLY A 645 34.41 5.86 -22.60
C GLY A 645 34.02 7.33 -22.79
N LEU A 646 32.74 7.65 -22.55
CA LEU A 646 32.16 8.99 -22.74
C LEU A 646 32.61 9.95 -21.64
N ASN A 647 32.46 11.26 -21.87
CA ASN A 647 32.90 12.34 -20.98
C ASN A 647 34.40 12.67 -21.00
N ARG A 648 35.10 12.44 -22.11
CA ARG A 648 36.44 13.00 -22.30
C ARG A 648 36.33 14.48 -22.68
N GLU A 649 37.35 15.28 -22.35
CA GLU A 649 37.31 16.74 -22.58
C GLU A 649 37.08 17.13 -24.06
N ASP A 650 37.30 16.19 -24.99
CA ASP A 650 37.12 16.37 -26.43
C ASP A 650 35.70 16.05 -26.95
N ASP A 651 34.79 15.54 -26.11
CA ASP A 651 33.47 15.02 -26.55
C ASP A 651 32.33 16.07 -26.52
N TYR A 652 32.57 17.31 -26.05
CA TYR A 652 31.51 18.31 -25.77
C TYR A 652 31.79 19.74 -26.26
#